data_AF-A0A838A7I9-F1
#
_entry.id   AF-A0A838A7I9-F1
#
_cell.length_a   1.000
_cell.length_b   1.000
_cell.length_c   1.000
_cell.angle_alpha   90.00
_cell.angle_beta   90.00
_cell.angle_gamma   90.00
#
_symmetry.space_group_name_H-M   'P 1'
#
loop_
_entity.id
_entity.type
_entity.pdbx_description
1 polymer ?
#
loop_
_entity_poly.entity_id
_entity_poly.type
_entity_poly.pdbx_seq_one_letter_code
_entity_poly.pdbx_strand_id
1 'polypeptide(L)'
;MEPSRTSGRADDRGRGMFPSSRTGRDRLRRLRSRLTGSRSAGDADELRLNRVAALHYDIPHQGSRDSAAGVTAGATAPGDNILIMITADRGGQLIDGVGEALPEHAFAGDTDEGGDAAWTFVRAASQRLYRRTLAFRDRDDAVTAVRRVMVELSGLAADHAGTRPGNRHLRGTLFGIEVALLDTAARALDLQVSELLGGTREHVGISGSRIPSGGAPDAAAERAIRQRRYPVTRLQGVGAVEHDWTLLETVARANRSADLDRPIWLELAEALDAGGAARFVDGVAARMASGELPASVLLQGLVPAEQLTALPDLQRRADEACRDAPHGPALDLRVVAGEGVEDASDLERLNAHGGCRALTIRPDRAGGLLASAELADAAITADPGIHIGIAGVPGASDVSAWALHNLARSLPRLDYLTIPPRTGAEVRITDPPVRFRARGSNILTPQRSPGLGATPVLATLEPYVERSFDANSQGGMVVAKQPSTGGSRIDAMHATRERLDRLTVAELERQLEPRLLATAGDEHRARVRSLLRVTEPRHLTHAMVRRLERNDLSLPSGLSFRSLMLEQSEARRLGVFRPGWLLDNKAKAYAFVDEVGVRRPRCDRVARPFAAIEPAGPIVIKPVRSTGSKGTYLVYAPDHIIHLRDGMELSSWDAMAEHARRLMSHERRPVPDRWMTEELVLEDSSTLRTATDLKFYAFYGHVLLIRESRRVSGGKQGVRYWTRDNEPARTGVTRGEHLDEARGATQQQLELVESLSREIPVPFMRIDMLRGEDGLVFGEFTPRPGAFELFDETWDRRMAESWVLAEGRIIDDVLGGKDFAAFAKATR
;
A
#
# COMPACT_ATOMS: atom_id res chain seq x y z
N MET A 1 47.30 -46.57 17.26
CA MET A 1 47.17 -47.37 16.04
C MET A 1 45.92 -46.83 15.34
N GLU A 2 45.99 -45.79 14.51
CA GLU A 2 46.43 -45.75 13.09
C GLU A 2 45.77 -46.82 12.21
N PRO A 3 45.39 -46.54 10.94
CA PRO A 3 46.11 -45.72 9.92
C PRO A 3 45.17 -44.75 9.13
N SER A 4 45.50 -43.96 8.10
CA SER A 4 46.69 -43.46 7.37
C SER A 4 46.17 -42.30 6.49
N ARG A 5 46.61 -41.05 6.69
CA ARG A 5 47.48 -40.25 5.78
C ARG A 5 47.60 -40.70 4.31
N THR A 6 47.19 -39.81 3.40
CA THR A 6 47.99 -39.44 2.20
C THR A 6 47.82 -37.95 1.88
N SER A 7 48.96 -37.34 1.62
CA SER A 7 49.26 -35.95 1.30
C SER A 7 49.08 -35.61 -0.18
N GLY A 8 48.74 -34.35 -0.46
CA GLY A 8 48.93 -33.72 -1.78
C GLY A 8 49.09 -32.21 -1.63
N ARG A 9 50.32 -31.72 -1.81
CA ARG A 9 50.76 -30.32 -1.72
C ARG A 9 51.16 -29.88 -3.13
N ALA A 10 50.60 -28.77 -3.63
CA ALA A 10 51.05 -27.89 -4.73
C ALA A 10 49.84 -26.99 -5.09
N ASP A 11 49.91 -25.71 -5.42
CA ASP A 11 51.03 -24.80 -5.58
C ASP A 11 50.51 -23.37 -5.41
N ASP A 12 51.39 -22.52 -4.90
CA ASP A 12 51.26 -21.08 -4.72
C ASP A 12 51.60 -20.37 -6.04
N ARG A 13 50.71 -19.50 -6.54
CA ARG A 13 51.02 -18.31 -7.37
C ARG A 13 49.74 -17.63 -7.89
N GLY A 14 49.40 -16.50 -7.29
CA GLY A 14 48.31 -15.64 -7.77
C GLY A 14 48.22 -14.28 -7.05
N ARG A 15 49.36 -13.63 -6.76
CA ARG A 15 49.37 -12.26 -6.24
C ARG A 15 48.99 -11.27 -7.36
N GLY A 16 47.71 -10.94 -7.44
CA GLY A 16 47.22 -9.78 -8.17
C GLY A 16 47.49 -8.50 -7.37
N MET A 17 48.44 -7.69 -7.84
CA MET A 17 48.66 -6.31 -7.40
C MET A 17 47.43 -5.45 -7.72
N PHE A 18 46.71 -4.98 -6.70
CA PHE A 18 45.85 -3.80 -6.80
C PHE A 18 46.55 -2.62 -6.12
N PRO A 19 46.79 -1.49 -6.81
CA PRO A 19 47.36 -0.31 -6.18
C PRO A 19 46.33 0.36 -5.26
N SER A 20 46.71 0.59 -4.01
CA SER A 20 45.91 1.36 -3.05
C SER A 20 45.75 2.81 -3.53
N SER A 21 44.51 3.23 -3.78
CA SER A 21 44.11 4.55 -4.30
C SER A 21 44.23 5.71 -3.28
N ARG A 22 45.08 5.59 -2.25
CA ARG A 22 45.22 6.62 -1.20
C ARG A 22 46.05 7.85 -1.59
N THR A 23 46.78 7.84 -2.71
CA THR A 23 47.70 8.95 -3.07
C THR A 23 47.07 10.04 -3.97
N GLY A 24 45.85 9.82 -4.49
CA GLY A 24 45.16 10.79 -5.35
C GLY A 24 44.48 11.95 -4.61
N ARG A 25 43.93 11.70 -3.41
CA ARG A 25 43.19 12.72 -2.63
C ARG A 25 44.10 13.80 -2.02
N ASP A 26 45.30 13.44 -1.59
CA ASP A 26 46.24 14.40 -1.01
C ASP A 26 46.85 15.38 -2.02
N ARG A 27 46.96 14.97 -3.30
CA ARG A 27 47.46 15.85 -4.37
C ARG A 27 46.44 16.92 -4.76
N LEU A 28 45.16 16.60 -4.79
CA LEU A 28 44.07 17.56 -5.06
C LEU A 28 43.87 18.55 -3.90
N ARG A 29 44.10 18.13 -2.65
CA ARG A 29 44.02 19.00 -1.46
C ARG A 29 45.13 20.04 -1.44
N ARG A 30 46.36 19.69 -1.86
CA ARG A 30 47.50 20.64 -1.92
C ARG A 30 47.40 21.61 -3.11
N LEU A 31 46.84 21.19 -4.25
CA LEU A 31 46.64 22.07 -5.40
C LEU A 31 45.56 23.14 -5.19
N ARG A 32 44.50 22.85 -4.40
CA ARG A 32 43.50 23.86 -4.02
C ARG A 32 44.04 24.93 -3.07
N SER A 33 45.01 24.58 -2.20
CA SER A 33 45.59 25.53 -1.22
C SER A 33 46.46 26.64 -1.84
N ARG A 34 46.90 26.50 -3.10
CA ARG A 34 47.78 27.47 -3.77
C ARG A 34 47.06 28.50 -4.65
N LEU A 35 45.74 28.36 -4.84
CA LEU A 35 44.94 29.27 -5.67
C LEU A 35 44.09 30.27 -4.88
N THR A 36 44.05 30.17 -3.55
CA THR A 36 43.35 31.12 -2.70
C THR A 36 44.31 32.21 -2.24
N GLY A 37 44.36 33.32 -2.98
CA GLY A 37 45.09 34.51 -2.57
C GLY A 37 44.64 35.00 -1.20
N SER A 38 45.62 35.41 -0.38
CA SER A 38 45.53 36.23 0.85
C SER A 38 44.11 36.63 1.29
N ARG A 39 43.32 35.66 1.77
CA ARG A 39 42.11 35.95 2.54
C ARG A 39 42.51 36.06 4.00
N SER A 40 41.96 37.07 4.68
CA SER A 40 42.19 37.26 6.10
C SER A 40 41.82 35.96 6.84
N ALA A 41 42.72 35.48 7.70
CA ALA A 41 42.53 34.20 8.39
C ALA A 41 41.30 34.18 9.33
N GLY A 42 40.62 35.32 9.54
CA GLY A 42 39.43 35.43 10.36
C GLY A 42 38.14 34.94 9.70
N ASP A 43 38.01 35.05 8.36
CA ASP A 43 36.74 34.74 7.67
C ASP A 43 36.48 33.23 7.47
N ALA A 44 37.48 32.38 7.69
CA ALA A 44 37.35 30.93 7.48
C ALA A 44 36.50 30.23 8.57
N ASP A 45 36.31 30.89 9.71
CA ASP A 45 35.64 30.34 10.88
C ASP A 45 34.15 30.72 10.94
N GLU A 46 33.69 31.59 10.04
CA GLU A 46 32.32 32.09 9.99
C GLU A 46 31.49 31.37 8.92
N LEU A 47 30.37 30.79 9.34
CA LEU A 47 29.33 30.24 8.47
C LEU A 47 28.13 31.20 8.46
N ARG A 48 27.93 31.91 7.34
CA ARG A 48 26.84 32.88 7.20
C ARG A 48 25.61 32.26 6.54
N LEU A 49 24.46 32.30 7.18
CA LEU A 49 23.20 31.75 6.65
C LEU A 49 22.59 32.72 5.61
N ASN A 50 22.81 32.46 4.33
CA ASN A 50 22.41 33.36 3.23
C ASN A 50 20.97 33.19 2.78
N ARG A 51 20.34 32.04 3.04
CA ARG A 51 18.95 31.77 2.69
C ARG A 51 18.36 30.77 3.68
N VAL A 52 17.14 31.02 4.11
CA VAL A 52 16.36 30.08 4.94
C VAL A 52 14.96 29.99 4.33
N ALA A 53 14.58 28.80 3.92
CA ALA A 53 13.30 28.52 3.27
C ALA A 53 12.57 27.39 3.99
N ALA A 54 11.24 27.45 3.96
CA ALA A 54 10.37 26.44 4.52
C ALA A 54 9.30 26.02 3.50
N LEU A 55 9.05 24.72 3.38
CA LEU A 55 7.99 24.16 2.55
C LEU A 55 7.06 23.34 3.43
N HIS A 56 5.82 23.77 3.55
CA HIS A 56 4.76 23.01 4.20
C HIS A 56 4.14 22.05 3.17
N TYR A 57 4.07 20.76 3.49
CA TYR A 57 3.63 19.73 2.55
C TYR A 57 2.88 18.58 3.23
N ASP A 58 2.03 17.91 2.44
CA ASP A 58 1.33 16.68 2.85
C ASP A 58 1.52 15.57 1.79
N ILE A 59 2.22 14.49 2.17
CA ILE A 59 2.38 13.30 1.31
C ILE A 59 1.39 12.23 1.76
N PRO A 60 0.40 11.85 0.93
CA PRO A 60 -0.55 10.79 1.23
C PRO A 60 0.12 9.46 1.60
N HIS A 61 -0.46 8.76 2.56
CA HIS A 61 0.01 7.44 2.99
C HIS A 61 -0.97 6.36 2.56
N GLN A 62 -0.49 5.34 1.84
CA GLN A 62 -1.33 4.24 1.35
C GLN A 62 -2.08 3.50 2.46
N GLY A 63 -1.60 3.58 3.72
CA GLY A 63 -2.23 2.95 4.88
C GLY A 63 -3.30 3.79 5.61
N SER A 64 -3.40 5.10 5.39
CA SER A 64 -4.38 5.92 6.14
C SER A 64 -5.82 5.76 5.64
N ARG A 65 -6.01 5.21 4.43
CA ARG A 65 -7.32 4.97 3.84
C ARG A 65 -8.07 3.78 4.45
N ASP A 66 -7.35 2.80 5.00
CA ASP A 66 -7.97 1.58 5.54
C ASP A 66 -8.43 1.73 7.01
N SER A 67 -8.02 2.80 7.71
CA SER A 67 -8.36 3.06 9.11
C SER A 67 -9.64 3.89 9.31
N ALA A 68 -10.38 4.22 8.25
CA ALA A 68 -11.61 5.04 8.32
C ALA A 68 -12.81 4.33 8.98
N ALA A 69 -12.67 3.08 9.46
CA ALA A 69 -13.78 2.27 9.99
C ALA A 69 -13.93 2.25 11.53
N GLY A 70 -13.16 3.03 12.29
CA GLY A 70 -13.32 3.04 13.75
C GLY A 70 -12.58 4.17 14.44
N VAL A 71 -13.33 5.10 15.00
CA VAL A 71 -12.84 6.23 15.81
C VAL A 71 -12.12 5.70 17.04
N THR A 72 -10.79 5.64 16.98
CA THR A 72 -9.93 5.73 18.16
C THR A 72 -9.14 7.01 18.03
N ALA A 73 -9.02 7.75 19.13
CA ALA A 73 -8.54 9.14 19.22
C ALA A 73 -7.05 9.36 18.89
N GLY A 74 -6.45 8.48 18.09
CA GLY A 74 -5.03 8.54 17.68
C GLY A 74 -4.82 8.31 16.19
N ALA A 75 -5.86 8.47 15.35
CA ALA A 75 -5.69 8.46 13.90
C ALA A 75 -4.73 9.59 13.53
N THR A 76 -3.48 9.22 13.23
CA THR A 76 -2.43 10.13 12.78
C THR A 76 -2.99 10.98 11.65
N ALA A 77 -3.08 12.29 11.89
CA ALA A 77 -3.45 13.25 10.86
C ALA A 77 -2.58 13.00 9.60
N PRO A 78 -3.08 13.33 8.39
CA PRO A 78 -2.23 13.44 7.21
C PRO A 78 -0.92 14.18 7.54
N GLY A 79 0.17 13.81 6.88
CA GLY A 79 1.52 14.17 7.30
C GLY A 79 1.79 15.65 7.08
N ASP A 80 1.35 16.48 8.04
CA ASP A 80 1.54 17.92 8.09
C ASP A 80 2.99 18.23 8.43
N ASN A 81 3.88 18.04 7.46
CA ASN A 81 5.32 18.16 7.64
C ASN A 81 5.83 19.48 7.05
N ILE A 82 6.91 20.01 7.63
CA ILE A 82 7.54 21.24 7.14
C ILE A 82 9.01 20.97 6.82
N LEU A 83 9.40 21.05 5.55
CA LEU A 83 10.80 20.96 5.13
C LEU A 83 11.50 22.30 5.36
N ILE A 84 12.56 22.32 6.16
CA ILE A 84 13.42 23.47 6.40
C ILE A 84 14.70 23.33 5.58
N MET A 85 15.05 24.35 4.80
CA MET A 85 16.25 24.39 3.97
C MET A 85 17.08 25.63 4.30
N ILE A 86 18.37 25.43 4.52
CA ILE A 86 19.32 26.50 4.85
C ILE A 86 20.46 26.47 3.83
N THR A 87 20.64 27.56 3.09
CA THR A 87 21.86 27.78 2.28
C THR A 87 22.75 28.76 3.03
N ALA A 88 23.98 28.33 3.32
CA ALA A 88 24.99 29.12 4.00
C ALA A 88 26.22 29.34 3.11
N ASP A 89 27.03 30.34 3.43
CA ASP A 89 28.33 30.59 2.82
C ASP A 89 29.43 30.52 3.88
N ARG A 90 30.49 29.76 3.58
CA ARG A 90 31.71 29.71 4.38
C ARG A 90 32.89 29.96 3.47
N GLY A 91 33.50 31.14 3.55
CA GLY A 91 34.62 31.51 2.70
C GLY A 91 34.33 31.40 1.19
N GLY A 92 33.13 31.76 0.72
CA GLY A 92 32.73 31.67 -0.68
C GLY A 92 32.24 30.28 -1.14
N GLN A 93 32.23 29.28 -0.25
CA GLN A 93 31.62 27.98 -0.52
C GLN A 93 30.16 27.97 -0.04
N LEU A 94 29.23 27.76 -0.97
CA LEU A 94 27.82 27.55 -0.65
C LEU A 94 27.61 26.14 -0.08
N ILE A 95 26.85 26.06 1.01
CA ILE A 95 26.56 24.85 1.77
C ILE A 95 25.06 24.80 2.01
N ASP A 96 24.40 23.75 1.52
CA ASP A 96 22.98 23.53 1.74
C ASP A 96 22.75 22.47 2.83
N GLY A 97 21.97 22.81 3.85
CA GLY A 97 21.47 21.87 4.85
C GLY A 97 19.95 21.77 4.83
N VAL A 98 19.43 20.64 5.29
CA VAL A 98 18.00 20.31 5.32
C VAL A 98 17.58 19.69 6.64
N GLY A 99 16.37 20.00 7.08
CA GLY A 99 15.68 19.34 8.18
C GLY A 99 14.19 19.25 7.90
N GLU A 100 13.49 18.40 8.66
CA GLU A 100 12.05 18.20 8.53
C GLU A 100 11.43 18.36 9.91
N ALA A 101 10.55 19.33 10.04
CA ALA A 101 9.72 19.54 11.21
C ALA A 101 8.50 18.62 11.14
N LEU A 102 8.11 18.10 12.30
CA LEU A 102 7.04 17.13 12.48
C LEU A 102 6.02 17.65 13.52
N PRO A 103 5.24 18.69 13.18
CA PRO A 103 4.19 19.21 14.05
C PRO A 103 3.27 18.12 14.62
N GLU A 104 3.20 17.99 15.96
CA GLU A 104 2.22 17.12 16.64
C GLU A 104 1.29 17.91 17.57
N HIS A 105 0.02 18.02 17.19
CA HIS A 105 -1.01 18.77 17.91
C HIS A 105 -1.16 18.41 19.39
N ALA A 106 -1.17 17.11 19.70
CA ALA A 106 -1.57 16.60 21.00
C ALA A 106 -0.42 16.56 22.02
N PHE A 107 0.83 16.56 21.56
CA PHE A 107 1.96 16.19 22.43
C PHE A 107 3.14 17.16 22.36
N ALA A 108 3.47 17.71 21.19
CA ALA A 108 4.65 18.57 21.03
C ALA A 108 4.33 20.07 21.12
N GLY A 109 3.06 20.41 21.36
CA GLY A 109 2.59 21.79 21.50
C GLY A 109 2.66 22.58 20.21
N ASP A 110 2.59 21.91 19.05
CA ASP A 110 2.86 22.53 17.74
C ASP A 110 1.68 23.33 17.15
N THR A 111 0.50 23.32 17.77
CA THR A 111 -0.68 24.00 17.21
C THR A 111 -1.51 24.77 18.22
N ASP A 112 -2.02 25.90 17.74
CA ASP A 112 -3.09 26.68 18.33
C ASP A 112 -4.48 26.21 17.83
N GLU A 113 -5.55 26.88 18.27
CA GLU A 113 -6.92 26.61 17.79
C GLU A 113 -7.07 26.78 16.27
N GLY A 114 -6.20 27.58 15.65
CA GLY A 114 -6.17 27.81 14.20
C GLY A 114 -5.35 26.81 13.39
N GLY A 115 -4.57 25.93 14.05
CA GLY A 115 -3.68 24.98 13.39
C GLY A 115 -2.49 25.59 12.65
N ASP A 116 -2.15 26.86 12.91
CA ASP A 116 -1.14 27.61 12.13
C ASP A 116 0.08 28.04 12.98
N ALA A 117 0.10 27.71 14.29
CA ALA A 117 1.18 28.08 15.19
C ALA A 117 2.57 27.62 14.71
N ALA A 118 2.72 26.34 14.33
CA ALA A 118 3.95 25.80 13.76
C ALA A 118 4.42 26.59 12.53
N TRP A 119 3.52 26.84 11.57
CA TRP A 119 3.87 27.57 10.35
C TRP A 119 4.26 29.03 10.63
N THR A 120 3.50 29.71 11.49
CA THR A 120 3.78 31.09 11.90
C THR A 120 5.14 31.20 12.60
N PHE A 121 5.43 30.26 13.51
CA PHE A 121 6.72 30.16 14.18
C PHE A 121 7.86 29.88 13.21
N VAL A 122 7.72 28.91 12.29
CA VAL A 122 8.75 28.61 11.27
C VAL A 122 9.11 29.85 10.46
N ARG A 123 8.13 30.67 10.10
CA ARG A 123 8.38 31.94 9.38
C ARG A 123 9.20 32.91 10.22
N ALA A 124 8.83 33.12 11.48
CA ALA A 124 9.55 33.99 12.40
C ALA A 124 10.98 33.48 12.67
N ALA A 125 11.13 32.18 12.93
CA ALA A 125 12.42 31.53 13.11
C ALA A 125 13.30 31.65 11.86
N SER A 126 12.73 31.41 10.66
CA SER A 126 13.45 31.54 9.39
C SER A 126 13.96 32.97 9.16
N GLN A 127 13.15 33.98 9.51
CA GLN A 127 13.56 35.39 9.46
C GLN A 127 14.68 35.71 10.46
N ARG A 128 14.61 35.14 11.67
CA ARG A 128 15.63 35.30 12.71
C ARG A 128 16.96 34.65 12.35
N LEU A 129 16.92 33.54 11.60
CA LEU A 129 18.09 32.82 11.11
C LEU A 129 18.71 33.46 9.87
N TYR A 130 17.93 34.12 9.02
CA TYR A 130 18.43 34.75 7.80
C TYR A 130 19.53 35.79 8.09
N ARG A 131 20.66 35.67 7.40
CA ARG A 131 21.90 36.44 7.55
C ARG A 131 22.61 36.29 8.90
N ARG A 132 22.20 35.34 9.74
CA ARG A 132 22.93 35.01 10.97
C ARG A 132 24.29 34.40 10.63
N THR A 133 25.30 34.70 11.43
CA THR A 133 26.62 34.06 11.35
C THR A 133 26.80 33.09 12.51
N LEU A 134 27.26 31.89 12.22
CA LEU A 134 27.68 30.89 13.19
C LEU A 134 29.21 30.79 13.13
N ALA A 135 29.89 31.14 14.23
CA ALA A 135 31.34 31.06 14.32
C ALA A 135 31.74 29.71 14.94
N PHE A 136 32.46 28.88 14.20
CA PHE A 136 33.00 27.61 14.70
C PHE A 136 34.18 27.09 13.87
N ARG A 137 35.16 26.50 14.57
CA ARG A 137 36.36 25.92 13.95
C ARG A 137 36.28 24.41 13.83
N ASP A 138 35.71 23.79 14.84
CA ASP A 138 35.64 22.35 14.99
C ASP A 138 34.23 21.89 15.35
N ARG A 139 34.13 20.61 15.67
CA ARG A 139 32.90 19.92 16.02
C ARG A 139 32.23 20.52 17.27
N ASP A 140 33.01 20.74 18.33
CA ASP A 140 32.47 21.09 19.64
C ASP A 140 32.01 22.56 19.64
N ASP A 141 32.75 23.43 18.94
CA ASP A 141 32.34 24.80 18.64
C ASP A 141 31.03 24.83 17.84
N ALA A 142 30.89 23.98 16.81
CA ALA A 142 29.71 23.94 15.96
C ALA A 142 28.45 23.52 16.73
N VAL A 143 28.55 22.46 17.56
CA VAL A 143 27.46 22.03 18.44
C VAL A 143 27.10 23.14 19.43
N THR A 144 28.09 23.81 20.01
CA THR A 144 27.88 24.94 20.93
C THR A 144 27.17 26.12 20.25
N ALA A 145 27.56 26.44 19.02
CA ALA A 145 26.93 27.49 18.23
C ALA A 145 25.46 27.17 17.91
N VAL A 146 25.16 25.93 17.51
CA VAL A 146 23.78 25.48 17.25
C VAL A 146 22.95 25.51 18.53
N ARG A 147 23.47 25.03 19.67
CA ARG A 147 22.79 25.10 20.99
C ARG A 147 22.36 26.52 21.33
N ARG A 148 23.25 27.50 21.15
CA ARG A 148 22.94 28.91 21.42
C ARG A 148 21.77 29.42 20.56
N VAL A 149 21.74 29.04 19.28
CA VAL A 149 20.63 29.37 18.38
C VAL A 149 19.33 28.71 18.87
N MET A 150 19.38 27.44 19.24
CA MET A 150 18.19 26.71 19.69
C MET A 150 17.61 27.25 20.99
N VAL A 151 18.45 27.71 21.93
CA VAL A 151 17.97 28.41 23.14
C VAL A 151 17.18 29.68 22.78
N GLU A 152 17.69 30.49 21.86
CA GLU A 152 16.97 31.68 21.39
C GLU A 152 15.65 31.32 20.67
N LEU A 153 15.66 30.31 19.82
CA LEU A 153 14.47 29.86 19.09
C LEU A 153 13.44 29.21 20.02
N SER A 154 13.85 28.59 21.11
CA SER A 154 12.94 28.05 22.13
C SER A 154 12.20 29.17 22.86
N GLY A 155 12.88 30.28 23.15
CA GLY A 155 12.23 31.50 23.66
C GLY A 155 11.19 32.05 22.68
N LEU A 156 11.55 32.14 21.40
CA LEU A 156 10.62 32.55 20.35
C LEU A 156 9.44 31.57 20.21
N ALA A 157 9.68 30.26 20.33
CA ALA A 157 8.61 29.25 20.26
C ALA A 157 7.56 29.45 21.36
N ALA A 158 8.00 29.83 22.58
CA ALA A 158 7.10 30.14 23.68
C ALA A 158 6.15 31.30 23.36
N ASP A 159 6.64 32.34 22.67
CA ASP A 159 5.82 33.49 22.24
C ASP A 159 4.74 33.08 21.21
N HIS A 160 4.96 31.98 20.48
CA HIS A 160 4.07 31.50 19.41
C HIS A 160 3.13 30.35 19.79
N ALA A 161 3.41 29.60 20.86
CA ALA A 161 2.67 28.40 21.25
C ALA A 161 1.29 28.67 21.91
N GLY A 162 0.89 29.93 22.06
CA GLY A 162 -0.35 30.33 22.74
C GLY A 162 -0.31 30.14 24.26
N THR A 163 -1.44 30.34 24.93
CA THR A 163 -1.55 30.37 26.41
C THR A 163 -1.67 28.98 27.07
N ARG A 164 -1.32 27.89 26.36
CA ARG A 164 -1.46 26.55 26.94
C ARG A 164 -0.50 26.37 28.13
N PRO A 165 -0.97 25.82 29.27
CA PRO A 165 -0.11 25.56 30.42
C PRO A 165 0.96 24.51 30.08
N GLY A 166 2.24 24.89 30.15
CA GLY A 166 3.39 23.98 30.05
C GLY A 166 4.55 24.56 29.25
N ASN A 167 5.80 24.23 29.61
CA ASN A 167 7.03 24.69 28.95
C ASN A 167 7.33 23.96 27.61
N ARG A 168 6.33 23.40 26.95
CA ARG A 168 6.49 22.47 25.81
C ARG A 168 6.00 23.14 24.53
N HIS A 169 6.79 24.07 24.03
CA HIS A 169 6.40 24.94 22.93
C HIS A 169 7.02 24.47 21.60
N LEU A 170 6.17 24.00 20.69
CA LEU A 170 6.49 23.73 19.28
C LEU A 170 7.73 22.82 19.07
N ARG A 171 7.85 21.74 19.87
CA ARG A 171 9.05 20.88 19.89
C ARG A 171 9.25 20.11 18.59
N GLY A 172 8.16 19.65 17.96
CA GLY A 172 8.22 18.95 16.66
C GLY A 172 8.68 19.88 15.54
N THR A 173 8.36 21.17 15.67
CA THR A 173 8.84 22.22 14.77
C THR A 173 10.31 22.58 15.02
N LEU A 174 10.71 22.76 16.28
CA LEU A 174 12.10 23.02 16.67
C LEU A 174 13.05 21.90 16.20
N PHE A 175 12.62 20.64 16.29
CA PHE A 175 13.36 19.49 15.79
C PHE A 175 13.80 19.67 14.34
N GLY A 176 12.89 20.06 13.45
CA GLY A 176 13.22 20.26 12.02
C GLY A 176 14.23 21.38 11.77
N ILE A 177 14.13 22.47 12.55
CA ILE A 177 15.07 23.59 12.45
C ILE A 177 16.45 23.19 12.97
N GLU A 178 16.53 22.49 14.09
CA GLU A 178 17.81 22.01 14.64
C GLU A 178 18.50 21.05 13.68
N VAL A 179 17.76 20.10 13.10
CA VAL A 179 18.30 19.16 12.12
C VAL A 179 18.87 19.91 10.91
N ALA A 180 18.19 20.94 10.41
CA ALA A 180 18.70 21.75 9.29
C ALA A 180 20.01 22.46 9.66
N LEU A 181 20.10 23.05 10.86
CA LEU A 181 21.30 23.72 11.35
C LEU A 181 22.47 22.76 11.54
N LEU A 182 22.22 21.58 12.13
CA LEU A 182 23.21 20.52 12.30
C LEU A 182 23.68 19.97 10.95
N ASP A 183 22.77 19.77 9.99
CA ASP A 183 23.13 19.34 8.63
C ASP A 183 24.03 20.36 7.94
N THR A 184 23.69 21.66 8.01
CA THR A 184 24.52 22.73 7.45
C THR A 184 25.89 22.78 8.12
N ALA A 185 25.96 22.72 9.45
CA ALA A 185 27.22 22.77 10.21
C ALA A 185 28.11 21.55 9.94
N ALA A 186 27.52 20.35 9.90
CA ALA A 186 28.24 19.12 9.60
C ALA A 186 28.85 19.17 8.19
N ARG A 187 28.09 19.62 7.18
CA ARG A 187 28.59 19.82 5.81
C ARG A 187 29.70 20.87 5.73
N ALA A 188 29.60 21.94 6.51
CA ALA A 188 30.63 22.97 6.60
C ALA A 188 31.97 22.45 7.17
N LEU A 189 31.94 21.32 7.87
CA LEU A 189 33.11 20.63 8.43
C LEU A 189 33.47 19.35 7.66
N ASP A 190 32.77 19.01 6.58
CA ASP A 190 32.91 17.74 5.85
C ASP A 190 32.69 16.50 6.74
N LEU A 191 31.77 16.61 7.71
CA LEU A 191 31.37 15.56 8.65
C LEU A 191 29.95 15.09 8.37
N GLN A 192 29.61 13.88 8.79
CA GLN A 192 28.22 13.45 8.95
C GLN A 192 27.63 14.03 10.24
N VAL A 193 26.30 14.19 10.32
CA VAL A 193 25.65 14.65 11.56
C VAL A 193 25.97 13.72 12.73
N SER A 194 26.03 12.41 12.51
CA SER A 194 26.46 11.45 13.55
C SER A 194 27.86 11.75 14.07
N GLU A 195 28.83 12.04 13.19
CA GLU A 195 30.20 12.39 13.56
C GLU A 195 30.26 13.75 14.28
N LEU A 196 29.46 14.72 13.83
CA LEU A 196 29.29 16.02 14.50
C LEU A 196 28.79 15.85 15.94
N LEU A 197 27.92 14.86 16.16
CA LEU A 197 27.34 14.54 17.47
C LEU A 197 28.17 13.55 18.30
N GLY A 198 29.40 13.20 17.89
CA GLY A 198 30.26 12.28 18.66
C GLY A 198 30.12 10.80 18.30
N GLY A 199 29.68 10.51 17.07
CA GLY A 199 29.51 9.19 16.45
C GLY A 199 30.37 8.06 17.01
N THR A 200 29.73 7.04 17.57
CA THR A 200 30.40 5.86 18.16
C THR A 200 30.18 4.59 17.35
N ARG A 201 29.23 4.60 16.38
CA ARG A 201 28.84 3.41 15.59
C ARG A 201 28.95 3.62 14.09
N GLU A 202 29.45 2.59 13.40
CA GLU A 202 29.47 2.54 11.93
C GLU A 202 28.11 2.12 11.35
N HIS A 203 27.42 1.20 12.02
CA HIS A 203 26.17 0.60 11.54
C HIS A 203 25.13 0.54 12.66
N VAL A 204 23.86 0.77 12.29
CA VAL A 204 22.72 0.55 13.18
C VAL A 204 21.66 -0.25 12.44
N GLY A 205 21.15 -1.29 13.10
CA GLY A 205 20.03 -2.10 12.61
C GLY A 205 18.70 -1.53 13.08
N ILE A 206 17.68 -1.57 12.22
CA ILE A 206 16.30 -1.34 12.63
C ILE A 206 15.84 -2.54 13.47
N SER A 207 15.35 -2.28 14.68
CA SER A 207 14.95 -3.31 15.63
C SER A 207 13.56 -3.86 15.38
N GLY A 208 12.64 -3.06 14.82
CA GLY A 208 11.28 -3.47 14.55
C GLY A 208 10.50 -2.46 13.71
N SER A 209 9.48 -2.94 13.00
CA SER A 209 8.45 -2.12 12.37
C SER A 209 7.14 -2.38 13.08
N ARG A 210 6.39 -1.31 13.40
CA ARG A 210 5.10 -1.43 14.09
C ARG A 210 4.11 -2.25 13.23
N ILE A 211 3.44 -3.22 13.86
CA ILE A 211 2.31 -3.97 13.31
C ILE A 211 1.03 -3.37 13.92
N PRO A 212 0.14 -2.76 13.12
CA PRO A 212 -1.02 -2.06 13.65
C PRO A 212 -2.11 -3.03 14.14
N SER A 213 -2.88 -2.59 15.13
CA SER A 213 -3.94 -3.32 15.85
C SER A 213 -5.28 -3.48 15.10
N GLY A 214 -5.43 -2.88 13.91
CA GLY A 214 -6.72 -2.77 13.20
C GLY A 214 -7.31 -4.06 12.62
N GLY A 215 -7.09 -5.23 13.22
CA GLY A 215 -7.63 -6.50 12.74
C GLY A 215 -7.56 -7.62 13.77
N ALA A 216 -8.00 -8.81 13.38
CA ALA A 216 -7.89 -10.00 14.24
C ALA A 216 -6.42 -10.32 14.58
N PRO A 217 -6.11 -10.86 15.77
CA PRO A 217 -4.77 -11.29 16.16
C PRO A 217 -4.03 -12.12 15.10
N ASP A 218 -4.75 -12.97 14.36
CA ASP A 218 -4.20 -13.78 13.26
C ASP A 218 -3.59 -12.93 12.13
N ALA A 219 -4.21 -11.80 11.80
CA ALA A 219 -3.67 -10.88 10.79
C ALA A 219 -2.36 -10.23 11.26
N ALA A 220 -2.25 -9.95 12.57
CA ALA A 220 -1.01 -9.47 13.17
C ALA A 220 0.08 -10.56 13.15
N ALA A 221 -0.28 -11.81 13.46
CA ALA A 221 0.60 -12.97 13.36
C ALA A 221 1.15 -13.18 11.93
N GLU A 222 0.29 -13.11 10.90
CA GLU A 222 0.73 -13.19 9.50
C GLU A 222 1.72 -12.08 9.13
N ARG A 223 1.53 -10.87 9.67
CA ARG A 223 2.46 -9.74 9.47
C ARG A 223 3.77 -9.99 10.22
N ALA A 224 3.72 -10.50 11.44
CA ALA A 224 4.89 -10.83 12.24
C ALA A 224 5.78 -11.86 11.51
N ILE A 225 5.20 -12.93 10.97
CA ILE A 225 5.91 -13.97 10.18
C ILE A 225 6.61 -13.37 8.96
N ARG A 226 6.04 -12.33 8.34
CA ARG A 226 6.64 -11.64 7.17
C ARG A 226 7.79 -10.69 7.55
N GLN A 227 7.85 -10.25 8.81
CA GLN A 227 8.84 -9.30 9.30
C GLN A 227 10.11 -9.96 9.86
N ARG A 228 10.56 -11.09 9.30
CA ARG A 228 11.69 -11.90 9.82
C ARG A 228 13.03 -11.18 9.96
N ARG A 229 13.22 -10.07 9.23
CA ARG A 229 14.47 -9.29 9.28
C ARG A 229 14.72 -8.60 10.61
N TYR A 230 13.66 -8.33 11.38
CA TYR A 230 13.75 -7.52 12.59
C TYR A 230 13.99 -8.40 13.82
N PRO A 231 14.93 -8.01 14.70
CA PRO A 231 15.21 -8.75 15.93
C PRO A 231 14.09 -8.63 16.97
N VAL A 232 13.14 -7.70 16.82
CA VAL A 232 12.00 -7.52 17.73
C VAL A 232 10.69 -7.48 16.93
N THR A 233 9.63 -8.08 17.47
CA THR A 233 8.28 -7.91 16.93
C THR A 233 7.59 -6.76 17.64
N ARG A 234 7.35 -5.65 16.93
CA ARG A 234 6.67 -4.49 17.52
C ARG A 234 5.19 -4.50 17.17
N LEU A 235 4.35 -4.52 18.19
CA LEU A 235 2.89 -4.60 18.11
C LEU A 235 2.26 -3.31 18.66
N GLN A 236 1.18 -2.88 18.02
CA GLN A 236 0.24 -1.94 18.61
C GLN A 236 -0.89 -2.75 19.24
N GLY A 237 -1.23 -2.48 20.51
CA GLY A 237 -2.44 -3.00 21.15
C GLY A 237 -3.61 -2.03 21.04
N VAL A 238 -4.75 -2.43 21.61
CA VAL A 238 -5.98 -1.62 21.63
C VAL A 238 -6.34 -1.12 23.02
N GLY A 239 -5.55 -1.48 24.05
CA GLY A 239 -5.84 -1.13 25.44
C GLY A 239 -6.89 -2.01 26.10
N ALA A 240 -7.23 -3.14 25.49
CA ALA A 240 -8.18 -4.10 26.04
C ALA A 240 -7.41 -5.32 26.52
N VAL A 241 -7.25 -5.46 27.84
CA VAL A 241 -6.38 -6.43 28.52
C VAL A 241 -6.45 -7.84 27.90
N GLU A 242 -7.64 -8.44 27.82
CA GLU A 242 -7.81 -9.81 27.28
C GLU A 242 -7.47 -9.92 25.80
N HIS A 243 -7.84 -8.90 25.02
CA HIS A 243 -7.53 -8.85 23.60
C HIS A 243 -6.02 -8.74 23.37
N ASP A 244 -5.35 -7.86 24.11
CA ASP A 244 -3.92 -7.60 23.96
C ASP A 244 -3.08 -8.78 24.47
N TRP A 245 -3.53 -9.51 25.49
CA TRP A 245 -2.93 -10.81 25.85
C TRP A 245 -3.08 -11.85 24.73
N THR A 246 -4.28 -12.00 24.18
CA THR A 246 -4.54 -12.90 23.05
C THR A 246 -3.65 -12.54 21.84
N LEU A 247 -3.49 -11.25 21.57
CA LEU A 247 -2.60 -10.73 20.53
C LEU A 247 -1.14 -11.14 20.77
N LEU A 248 -0.62 -10.94 21.99
CA LEU A 248 0.73 -11.33 22.37
C LEU A 248 0.98 -12.83 22.17
N GLU A 249 0.09 -13.68 22.69
CA GLU A 249 0.20 -15.14 22.59
C GLU A 249 0.15 -15.62 21.14
N THR A 250 -0.78 -15.08 20.36
CA THR A 250 -0.97 -15.44 18.95
C THR A 250 0.26 -15.08 18.13
N VAL A 251 0.82 -13.88 18.35
CA VAL A 251 2.05 -13.45 17.69
C VAL A 251 3.27 -14.24 18.17
N ALA A 252 3.37 -14.57 19.46
CA ALA A 252 4.45 -15.40 20.00
C ALA A 252 4.47 -16.79 19.36
N ARG A 253 3.30 -17.44 19.25
CA ARG A 253 3.15 -18.72 18.54
C ARG A 253 3.54 -18.61 17.07
N ALA A 254 3.13 -17.54 16.40
CA ALA A 254 3.47 -17.29 15.00
C ALA A 254 4.98 -17.09 14.78
N ASN A 255 5.63 -16.33 15.66
CA ASN A 255 7.07 -16.15 15.69
C ASN A 255 7.81 -17.50 15.83
N ARG A 256 7.44 -18.31 16.83
CA ARG A 256 8.01 -19.66 17.02
C ARG A 256 7.77 -20.58 15.83
N SER A 257 6.59 -20.52 15.19
CA SER A 257 6.30 -21.31 13.97
C SER A 257 7.19 -20.95 12.78
N ALA A 258 7.78 -19.75 12.79
CA ALA A 258 8.74 -19.29 11.79
C ALA A 258 10.21 -19.51 12.22
N ASP A 259 10.44 -20.30 13.29
CA ASP A 259 11.74 -20.55 13.91
C ASP A 259 12.42 -19.26 14.44
N LEU A 260 11.61 -18.38 15.04
CA LEU A 260 12.05 -17.10 15.61
C LEU A 260 11.46 -16.95 17.02
N ASP A 261 12.21 -17.20 18.09
CA ASP A 261 11.77 -16.87 19.47
C ASP A 261 12.31 -15.50 19.90
N ARG A 262 11.82 -14.45 19.23
CA ARG A 262 12.32 -13.09 19.37
C ARG A 262 11.52 -12.27 20.39
N PRO A 263 12.12 -11.25 21.03
CA PRO A 263 11.41 -10.34 21.91
C PRO A 263 10.18 -9.71 21.26
N ILE A 264 9.15 -9.44 22.07
CA ILE A 264 7.94 -8.73 21.66
C ILE A 264 7.90 -7.38 22.35
N TRP A 265 7.66 -6.32 21.59
CA TRP A 265 7.43 -4.96 22.09
C TRP A 265 5.99 -4.57 21.81
N LEU A 266 5.18 -4.41 22.85
CA LEU A 266 3.78 -3.98 22.76
C LEU A 266 3.63 -2.52 23.18
N GLU A 267 2.87 -1.75 22.40
CA GLU A 267 2.55 -0.35 22.66
C GLU A 267 1.02 -0.19 22.81
N LEU A 268 0.56 0.31 23.97
CA LEU A 268 -0.88 0.39 24.32
C LEU A 268 -1.48 1.79 24.22
N ALA A 269 -0.75 2.77 23.67
CA ALA A 269 -1.22 4.14 23.45
C ALA A 269 -1.94 4.76 24.67
N GLU A 270 -1.41 4.53 25.87
CA GLU A 270 -1.85 5.13 27.13
C GLU A 270 -3.27 4.76 27.58
N ALA A 271 -3.76 3.59 27.14
CA ALA A 271 -5.15 3.22 27.29
C ALA A 271 -5.56 2.65 28.67
N LEU A 272 -4.62 2.36 29.58
CA LEU A 272 -4.93 1.77 30.88
C LEU A 272 -4.72 2.77 32.02
N ASP A 273 -5.53 2.68 33.07
CA ASP A 273 -5.20 3.30 34.35
C ASP A 273 -4.11 2.51 35.10
N ALA A 274 -3.58 3.04 36.20
CA ALA A 274 -2.53 2.38 36.98
C ALA A 274 -2.92 0.95 37.44
N GLY A 275 -4.18 0.74 37.84
CA GLY A 275 -4.67 -0.57 38.27
C GLY A 275 -4.79 -1.58 37.13
N GLY A 276 -5.32 -1.15 35.99
CA GLY A 276 -5.39 -1.92 34.75
C GLY A 276 -4.01 -2.28 34.23
N ALA A 277 -3.08 -1.33 34.22
CA ALA A 277 -1.68 -1.54 33.84
C ALA A 277 -0.99 -2.56 34.76
N ALA A 278 -1.22 -2.48 36.07
CA ALA A 278 -0.66 -3.43 37.02
C ALA A 278 -1.15 -4.86 36.77
N ARG A 279 -2.47 -5.06 36.59
CA ARG A 279 -3.03 -6.35 36.20
C ARG A 279 -2.47 -6.85 34.87
N PHE A 280 -2.28 -5.94 33.91
CA PHE A 280 -1.73 -6.27 32.61
C PHE A 280 -0.29 -6.79 32.72
N VAL A 281 0.56 -6.10 33.49
CA VAL A 281 1.96 -6.51 33.77
C VAL A 281 2.01 -7.90 34.41
N ASP A 282 1.19 -8.18 35.42
CA ASP A 282 1.13 -9.51 36.04
C ASP A 282 0.76 -10.59 35.04
N GLY A 283 -0.26 -10.33 34.23
CA GLY A 283 -0.74 -11.30 33.26
C GLY A 283 0.27 -11.58 32.15
N VAL A 284 1.09 -10.59 31.78
CA VAL A 284 2.23 -10.80 30.86
C VAL A 284 3.32 -11.62 31.54
N ALA A 285 3.69 -11.29 32.78
CA ALA A 285 4.72 -12.03 33.53
C ALA A 285 4.34 -13.51 33.74
N ALA A 286 3.08 -13.79 34.10
CA ALA A 286 2.57 -15.14 34.25
C ALA A 286 2.67 -15.96 32.95
N ARG A 287 2.35 -15.36 31.80
CA ARG A 287 2.45 -16.01 30.49
C ARG A 287 3.88 -16.18 30.00
N MET A 288 4.79 -15.30 30.42
CA MET A 288 6.22 -15.51 30.20
C MET A 288 6.72 -16.70 31.03
N ALA A 289 6.32 -16.79 32.31
CA ALA A 289 6.67 -17.90 33.20
C ALA A 289 6.11 -19.26 32.74
N SER A 290 4.94 -19.29 32.08
CA SER A 290 4.38 -20.51 31.49
C SER A 290 4.97 -20.87 30.12
N GLY A 291 5.81 -20.02 29.54
CA GLY A 291 6.39 -20.21 28.20
C GLY A 291 5.44 -19.89 27.04
N GLU A 292 4.28 -19.29 27.30
CA GLU A 292 3.36 -18.83 26.26
C GLU A 292 3.94 -17.63 25.49
N LEU A 293 4.64 -16.74 26.19
CA LEU A 293 5.35 -15.58 25.65
C LEU A 293 6.88 -15.81 25.63
N PRO A 294 7.63 -15.07 24.79
CA PRO A 294 9.09 -15.17 24.78
C PRO A 294 9.69 -14.69 26.11
N ALA A 295 10.94 -15.07 26.37
CA ALA A 295 11.66 -14.70 27.60
C ALA A 295 11.88 -13.18 27.74
N SER A 296 11.67 -12.38 26.70
CA SER A 296 11.81 -10.92 26.75
C SER A 296 10.60 -10.21 26.14
N VAL A 297 9.99 -9.33 26.92
CA VAL A 297 8.83 -8.51 26.52
C VAL A 297 9.02 -7.06 26.95
N LEU A 298 8.70 -6.12 26.07
CA LEU A 298 8.71 -4.68 26.33
C LEU A 298 7.29 -4.13 26.27
N LEU A 299 6.90 -3.35 27.28
CA LEU A 299 5.58 -2.74 27.40
C LEU A 299 5.71 -1.22 27.42
N GLN A 300 5.16 -0.53 26.42
CA GLN A 300 5.19 0.93 26.29
C GLN A 300 3.78 1.51 26.31
N GLY A 301 3.64 2.72 26.88
CA GLY A 301 2.38 3.47 26.85
C GLY A 301 1.28 2.73 27.61
N LEU A 302 1.62 2.17 28.78
CA LEU A 302 0.66 1.47 29.63
C LEU A 302 -0.35 2.44 30.23
N VAL A 303 0.13 3.56 30.77
CA VAL A 303 -0.67 4.59 31.45
C VAL A 303 -0.55 5.95 30.76
N PRO A 304 -1.53 6.86 30.94
CA PRO A 304 -1.45 8.25 30.52
C PRO A 304 -0.16 8.95 30.94
N ALA A 305 0.34 9.84 30.09
CA ALA A 305 1.55 10.61 30.34
C ALA A 305 1.50 11.39 31.68
N GLU A 306 0.31 11.81 32.14
CA GLU A 306 0.15 12.51 33.43
C GLU A 306 0.39 11.58 34.63
N GLN A 307 0.30 10.26 34.43
CA GLN A 307 0.58 9.23 35.44
C GLN A 307 1.99 8.66 35.32
N LEU A 308 2.94 9.44 34.76
CA LEU A 308 4.34 9.03 34.57
C LEU A 308 4.97 8.40 35.83
N THR A 309 4.66 8.92 37.02
CA THR A 309 5.22 8.45 38.30
C THR A 309 4.71 7.07 38.73
N ALA A 310 3.70 6.50 38.07
CA ALA A 310 3.25 5.13 38.31
C ALA A 310 4.11 4.08 37.58
N LEU A 311 4.87 4.46 36.54
CA LEU A 311 5.67 3.51 35.75
C LEU A 311 6.75 2.77 36.58
N PRO A 312 7.48 3.41 37.53
CA PRO A 312 8.47 2.72 38.34
C PRO A 312 7.88 1.62 39.24
N ASP A 313 6.66 1.82 39.75
CA ASP A 313 5.94 0.80 40.52
C ASP A 313 5.60 -0.41 39.64
N LEU A 314 5.17 -0.16 38.40
CA LEU A 314 4.93 -1.21 37.41
C LEU A 314 6.22 -1.95 37.03
N GLN A 315 7.35 -1.24 36.91
CA GLN A 315 8.64 -1.87 36.63
C GLN A 315 9.10 -2.76 37.80
N ARG A 316 9.00 -2.30 39.06
CA ARG A 316 9.33 -3.13 40.23
C ARG A 316 8.48 -4.39 40.28
N ARG A 317 7.18 -4.24 40.02
CA ARG A 317 6.25 -5.37 39.94
C ARG A 317 6.63 -6.38 38.86
N ALA A 318 7.04 -5.90 37.68
CA ALA A 318 7.56 -6.76 36.62
C ALA A 318 8.84 -7.50 37.04
N ASP A 319 9.79 -6.82 37.68
CA ASP A 319 11.05 -7.41 38.15
C ASP A 319 10.84 -8.45 39.27
N GLU A 320 9.90 -8.20 40.19
CA GLU A 320 9.50 -9.15 41.23
C GLU A 320 8.86 -10.41 40.60
N ALA A 321 7.88 -10.22 39.71
CA ALA A 321 7.21 -11.34 39.04
C ALA A 321 8.15 -12.19 38.18
N CYS A 322 9.12 -11.58 37.49
CA CYS A 322 10.14 -12.31 36.74
C CYS A 322 11.12 -13.06 37.65
N ARG A 323 11.42 -12.54 38.84
CA ARG A 323 12.32 -13.19 39.81
C ARG A 323 11.67 -14.38 40.50
N ASP A 324 10.37 -14.28 40.79
CA ASP A 324 9.60 -15.33 41.47
C ASP A 324 9.14 -16.45 40.52
N ALA A 325 9.34 -16.29 39.21
CA ALA A 325 8.97 -17.29 38.23
C ALA A 325 9.74 -18.62 38.47
N PRO A 326 9.05 -19.78 38.44
CA PRO A 326 9.67 -21.08 38.66
C PRO A 326 10.77 -21.37 37.62
N HIS A 327 11.77 -22.19 38.00
CA HIS A 327 13.00 -22.48 37.25
C HIS A 327 12.80 -22.53 35.72
N GLY A 328 13.40 -21.57 35.01
CA GLY A 328 13.30 -21.37 33.56
C GLY A 328 14.39 -20.43 33.04
N PRO A 329 14.34 -20.01 31.76
CA PRO A 329 15.24 -18.98 31.24
C PRO A 329 15.07 -17.66 32.02
N ALA A 330 16.14 -16.87 32.12
CA ALA A 330 16.06 -15.56 32.76
C ALA A 330 15.06 -14.66 32.02
N LEU A 331 13.92 -14.38 32.66
CA LEU A 331 12.85 -13.55 32.11
C LEU A 331 13.23 -12.06 32.19
N ASP A 332 12.92 -11.30 31.14
CA ASP A 332 13.18 -9.86 31.04
C ASP A 332 11.92 -9.12 30.58
N LEU A 333 11.08 -8.73 31.55
CA LEU A 333 9.91 -7.89 31.33
C LEU A 333 10.25 -6.43 31.66
N ARG A 334 10.19 -5.56 30.65
CA ARG A 334 10.53 -4.14 30.80
C ARG A 334 9.34 -3.24 30.54
N VAL A 335 9.09 -2.35 31.50
CA VAL A 335 8.23 -1.17 31.32
C VAL A 335 9.07 -0.09 30.66
N VAL A 336 8.60 0.40 29.52
CA VAL A 336 9.28 1.40 28.70
C VAL A 336 8.68 2.77 28.97
N ALA A 337 9.47 3.65 29.59
CA ALA A 337 9.13 5.07 29.63
C ALA A 337 9.25 5.66 28.22
N GLY A 338 8.25 6.40 27.76
CA GLY A 338 8.25 6.93 26.39
C GLY A 338 7.55 8.27 26.34
N GLU A 339 6.28 8.27 25.97
CA GLU A 339 5.50 9.46 25.62
C GLU A 339 5.48 10.57 26.69
N GLY A 340 5.62 10.21 27.98
CA GLY A 340 5.67 11.17 29.10
C GLY A 340 7.08 11.63 29.55
N VAL A 341 8.17 11.10 28.97
CA VAL A 341 9.55 11.53 29.28
C VAL A 341 10.13 12.24 28.07
N GLU A 342 10.06 13.56 28.08
CA GLU A 342 10.47 14.35 26.93
C GLU A 342 11.80 15.08 27.14
N ASP A 343 12.18 15.36 28.38
CA ASP A 343 13.45 16.00 28.74
C ASP A 343 14.05 15.45 30.04
N ALA A 344 15.21 15.99 30.43
CA ALA A 344 15.94 15.54 31.62
C ALA A 344 15.15 15.76 32.92
N SER A 345 14.31 16.79 33.00
CA SER A 345 13.49 17.06 34.19
C SER A 345 12.40 16.00 34.38
N ASP A 346 11.75 15.58 33.28
CA ASP A 346 10.81 14.47 33.30
C ASP A 346 11.48 13.16 33.74
N LEU A 347 12.70 12.91 33.26
CA LEU A 347 13.50 11.75 33.64
C LEU A 347 13.91 11.80 35.12
N GLU A 348 14.35 12.94 35.63
CA GLU A 348 14.66 13.14 37.05
C GLU A 348 13.43 12.85 37.93
N ARG A 349 12.25 13.34 37.53
CA ARG A 349 10.99 13.06 38.23
C ARG A 349 10.64 11.57 38.22
N LEU A 350 10.87 10.87 37.11
CA LEU A 350 10.68 9.42 37.01
C LEU A 350 11.67 8.67 37.92
N ASN A 351 12.96 9.05 37.88
CA ASN A 351 14.03 8.43 38.66
C ASN A 351 13.86 8.65 40.17
N ALA A 352 13.29 9.78 40.58
CA ALA A 352 12.92 10.03 41.98
C ALA A 352 11.94 8.98 42.57
N HIS A 353 11.23 8.25 41.70
CA HIS A 353 10.31 7.18 42.07
C HIS A 353 10.87 5.76 41.80
N GLY A 354 12.14 5.66 41.41
CA GLY A 354 12.85 4.40 41.15
C GLY A 354 13.14 4.11 39.68
N GLY A 355 12.68 4.94 38.74
CA GLY A 355 13.01 4.82 37.32
C GLY A 355 12.34 3.64 36.60
N CYS A 356 12.69 3.45 35.32
CA CYS A 356 12.29 2.32 34.49
C CYS A 356 13.53 1.67 33.86
N ARG A 357 13.44 0.39 33.47
CA ARG A 357 14.58 -0.33 32.84
C ARG A 357 14.70 -0.11 31.32
N ALA A 358 13.83 0.72 30.74
CA ALA A 358 13.87 1.10 29.34
C ALA A 358 13.29 2.51 29.12
N LEU A 359 13.87 3.25 28.18
CA LEU A 359 13.45 4.58 27.75
C LEU A 359 13.38 4.61 26.22
N THR A 360 12.27 5.09 25.65
CA THR A 360 12.14 5.41 24.23
C THR A 360 12.13 6.91 24.04
N ILE A 361 13.13 7.42 23.33
CA ILE A 361 13.30 8.83 23.03
C ILE A 361 12.66 9.13 21.67
N ARG A 362 11.88 10.21 21.64
CA ARG A 362 11.25 10.78 20.44
C ARG A 362 11.83 12.16 20.18
N PRO A 363 12.73 12.34 19.21
CA PRO A 363 13.43 13.62 19.03
C PRO A 363 12.54 14.80 18.68
N ASP A 364 11.40 14.54 18.01
CA ASP A 364 10.32 15.49 17.80
C ASP A 364 9.69 16.00 19.10
N ARG A 365 9.69 15.20 20.16
CA ARG A 365 9.18 15.59 21.49
C ARG A 365 10.25 16.06 22.45
N ALA A 366 11.49 15.63 22.27
CA ALA A 366 12.61 16.18 23.01
C ALA A 366 12.99 17.59 22.54
N GLY A 367 12.52 18.00 21.36
CA GLY A 367 12.80 19.31 20.77
C GLY A 367 14.10 19.36 19.95
N GLY A 368 14.66 18.20 19.59
CA GLY A 368 15.91 18.12 18.84
C GLY A 368 16.72 16.84 19.04
N LEU A 369 17.70 16.64 18.16
CA LEU A 369 18.75 15.63 18.29
C LEU A 369 19.67 15.89 19.49
N LEU A 370 19.99 17.15 19.79
CA LEU A 370 20.88 17.49 20.91
C LEU A 370 20.23 17.18 22.25
N ALA A 371 18.99 17.64 22.46
CA ALA A 371 18.21 17.31 23.65
C ALA A 371 17.99 15.79 23.79
N SER A 372 17.81 15.09 22.67
CA SER A 372 17.70 13.61 22.67
C SER A 372 18.99 12.92 23.11
N ALA A 373 20.15 13.42 22.69
CA ALA A 373 21.44 12.86 23.09
C ALA A 373 21.68 13.09 24.59
N GLU A 374 21.37 14.28 25.10
CA GLU A 374 21.45 14.60 26.53
C GLU A 374 20.52 13.73 27.37
N LEU A 375 19.29 13.53 26.91
CA LEU A 375 18.31 12.68 27.59
C LEU A 375 18.81 11.22 27.66
N ALA A 376 19.40 10.72 26.57
CA ALA A 376 20.01 9.39 26.55
C ALA A 376 21.19 9.30 27.53
N ASP A 377 22.08 10.28 27.54
CA ASP A 377 23.26 10.33 28.43
C ASP A 377 22.84 10.41 29.90
N ALA A 378 21.84 11.23 30.21
CA ALA A 378 21.27 11.34 31.55
C ALA A 378 20.65 10.00 32.00
N ALA A 379 19.92 9.31 31.12
CA ALA A 379 19.33 8.01 31.41
C ALA A 379 20.40 6.94 31.66
N ILE A 380 21.44 6.87 30.82
CA ILE A 380 22.55 5.92 30.97
C ILE A 380 23.37 6.22 32.22
N THR A 381 23.54 7.50 32.57
CA THR A 381 24.24 7.90 33.79
C THR A 381 23.47 7.49 35.04
N ALA A 382 22.14 7.63 35.01
CA ALA A 382 21.27 7.23 36.12
C ALA A 382 21.19 5.70 36.28
N ASP A 383 21.09 4.97 35.17
CA ASP A 383 21.11 3.51 35.14
C ASP A 383 21.92 3.00 33.93
N PRO A 384 23.18 2.55 34.12
CA PRO A 384 23.98 1.99 33.04
C PRO A 384 23.35 0.76 32.36
N GLY A 385 22.39 0.09 33.01
CA GLY A 385 21.64 -1.06 32.52
C GLY A 385 20.38 -0.73 31.70
N ILE A 386 19.98 0.54 31.64
CA ILE A 386 18.76 0.97 30.95
C ILE A 386 18.84 0.65 29.45
N HIS A 387 17.72 0.21 28.87
CA HIS A 387 17.61 0.08 27.42
C HIS A 387 17.20 1.41 26.79
N ILE A 388 17.94 1.85 25.77
CA ILE A 388 17.64 3.08 25.04
C ILE A 388 17.05 2.75 23.66
N GLY A 389 15.85 3.27 23.41
CA GLY A 389 15.17 3.20 22.13
C GLY A 389 15.06 4.56 21.47
N ILE A 390 15.15 4.61 20.13
CA ILE A 390 14.73 5.77 19.33
C ILE A 390 13.50 5.36 18.52
N ALA A 391 12.41 6.09 18.72
CA ALA A 391 11.20 5.95 17.91
C ALA A 391 11.11 7.06 16.86
N GLY A 392 10.58 6.70 15.69
CA GLY A 392 10.22 7.66 14.66
C GLY A 392 8.74 8.00 14.72
N VAL A 393 8.41 9.14 14.13
CA VAL A 393 7.03 9.60 14.01
C VAL A 393 6.38 8.96 12.77
N PRO A 394 5.14 8.48 12.87
CA PRO A 394 4.31 8.30 11.68
C PRO A 394 4.31 9.59 10.83
N GLY A 395 4.11 9.56 9.51
CA GLY A 395 4.19 10.81 8.72
C GLY A 395 5.62 11.24 8.27
N ALA A 396 6.62 11.17 9.14
CA ALA A 396 8.01 11.60 8.90
C ALA A 396 8.74 11.01 7.66
N SER A 397 9.24 11.85 6.75
CA SER A 397 9.90 11.44 5.50
C SER A 397 11.28 10.77 5.67
N ASP A 398 11.99 10.58 4.55
CA ASP A 398 13.37 10.13 4.54
C ASP A 398 14.34 11.10 5.22
N VAL A 399 14.03 12.40 5.25
CA VAL A 399 14.86 13.42 5.91
C VAL A 399 14.92 13.12 7.41
N SER A 400 13.76 12.98 8.05
CA SER A 400 13.67 12.58 9.45
C SER A 400 14.28 11.21 9.70
N ALA A 401 14.04 10.22 8.82
CA ALA A 401 14.64 8.90 8.99
C ALA A 401 16.19 8.94 8.94
N TRP A 402 16.79 9.78 8.09
CA TRP A 402 18.24 10.00 8.10
C TRP A 402 18.73 10.75 9.34
N ALA A 403 17.96 11.71 9.86
CA ALA A 403 18.27 12.42 11.10
C ALA A 403 18.29 11.45 12.30
N LEU A 404 17.24 10.63 12.44
CA LEU A 404 17.12 9.63 13.49
C LEU A 404 18.18 8.52 13.38
N HIS A 405 18.58 8.14 12.15
CA HIS A 405 19.71 7.23 11.94
C HIS A 405 21.06 7.85 12.37
N ASN A 406 21.27 9.15 12.14
CA ASN A 406 22.48 9.83 12.61
C ASN A 406 22.53 9.91 14.13
N LEU A 407 21.41 10.24 14.79
CA LEU A 407 21.32 10.21 16.26
C LEU A 407 21.61 8.82 16.81
N ALA A 408 21.01 7.79 16.22
CA ALA A 408 21.24 6.40 16.61
C ALA A 408 22.73 6.00 16.56
N ARG A 409 23.48 6.57 15.61
CA ARG A 409 24.93 6.35 15.48
C ARG A 409 25.78 7.16 16.47
N SER A 410 25.25 8.26 17.02
CA SER A 410 25.96 9.12 17.95
C SER A 410 25.77 8.75 19.42
N LEU A 411 24.66 8.13 19.80
CA LEU A 411 24.42 7.79 21.21
C LEU A 411 25.51 6.85 21.78
N PRO A 412 25.90 6.93 23.05
CA PRO A 412 26.84 5.97 23.64
C PRO A 412 26.22 4.58 23.83
N ARG A 413 24.89 4.49 23.98
CA ARG A 413 24.12 3.24 24.00
C ARG A 413 22.85 3.36 23.13
N LEU A 414 22.53 2.29 22.42
CA LEU A 414 21.28 2.15 21.68
C LEU A 414 20.92 0.67 21.59
N ASP A 415 19.76 0.31 22.12
CA ASP A 415 19.22 -1.05 22.12
C ASP A 415 18.14 -1.20 21.04
N TYR A 416 17.35 -0.14 20.81
CA TYR A 416 16.25 -0.19 19.83
C TYR A 416 16.19 0.99 18.86
N LEU A 417 15.98 0.71 17.58
CA LEU A 417 15.73 1.71 16.56
C LEU A 417 14.52 1.33 15.72
N THR A 418 13.44 2.11 15.74
CA THR A 418 12.18 1.73 15.07
C THR A 418 11.79 2.68 13.93
N ILE A 419 12.74 2.98 13.06
CA ILE A 419 12.57 3.84 11.88
C ILE A 419 12.75 3.04 10.57
N PRO A 420 11.83 2.13 10.23
CA PRO A 420 11.95 1.37 9.00
C PRO A 420 11.90 2.31 7.77
N PRO A 421 12.65 1.99 6.69
CA PRO A 421 12.47 2.62 5.38
C PRO A 421 11.00 2.62 4.98
N ARG A 422 10.51 3.76 4.49
CA ARG A 422 9.12 3.85 4.04
C ARG A 422 8.87 3.03 2.78
N THR A 423 7.98 2.05 2.90
CA THR A 423 7.53 1.22 1.77
C THR A 423 6.17 1.66 1.21
N GLY A 424 5.42 2.53 1.91
CA GLY A 424 4.05 2.94 1.53
C GLY A 424 3.87 4.44 1.26
N ALA A 425 4.95 5.23 1.27
CA ALA A 425 4.89 6.61 0.79
C ALA A 425 4.82 6.63 -0.73
N GLU A 426 3.95 7.47 -1.30
CA GLU A 426 3.81 7.61 -2.76
C GLU A 426 5.12 8.04 -3.41
N VAL A 427 5.86 8.91 -2.72
CA VAL A 427 7.13 9.45 -3.18
C VAL A 427 8.22 9.43 -2.11
N ARG A 428 9.48 9.49 -2.56
CA ARG A 428 10.69 9.58 -1.73
C ARG A 428 11.33 10.93 -2.00
N ILE A 429 11.60 11.71 -0.97
CA ILE A 429 12.02 13.12 -1.12
C ILE A 429 13.51 13.35 -0.88
N THR A 430 14.33 12.30 -0.86
CA THR A 430 15.79 12.40 -0.69
C THR A 430 16.54 11.53 -1.70
N ASP A 431 17.77 11.95 -2.01
CA ASP A 431 18.75 11.16 -2.77
C ASP A 431 20.08 11.07 -2.00
N PRO A 432 20.56 9.86 -1.64
CA PRO A 432 19.86 8.58 -1.80
C PRO A 432 18.68 8.44 -0.83
N PRO A 433 17.61 7.72 -1.22
CA PRO A 433 16.52 7.40 -0.32
C PRO A 433 16.97 6.40 0.74
N VAL A 434 16.36 6.47 1.93
CA VAL A 434 16.59 5.50 3.02
C VAL A 434 16.20 4.09 2.57
N ARG A 435 17.15 3.17 2.48
CA ARG A 435 16.90 1.79 2.06
C ARG A 435 17.66 0.83 2.95
N PHE A 436 17.17 -0.40 3.04
CA PHE A 436 17.96 -1.49 3.61
C PHE A 436 19.13 -1.82 2.68
N ARG A 437 20.28 -2.16 3.27
CA ARG A 437 21.50 -2.52 2.55
C ARG A 437 21.30 -3.70 1.60
N ALA A 438 20.45 -4.66 2.00
CA ALA A 438 20.10 -5.83 1.20
C ALA A 438 18.69 -6.35 1.55
N ARG A 439 18.12 -7.19 0.68
CA ARG A 439 16.86 -7.90 0.97
C ARG A 439 17.07 -8.80 2.20
N GLY A 440 16.17 -8.70 3.17
CA GLY A 440 16.27 -9.46 4.44
C GLY A 440 17.17 -8.82 5.49
N SER A 441 17.96 -7.80 5.15
CA SER A 441 18.72 -7.02 6.13
C SER A 441 17.80 -6.06 6.88
N ASN A 442 18.13 -5.80 8.15
CA ASN A 442 17.60 -4.69 8.95
C ASN A 442 18.57 -3.50 9.04
N ILE A 443 19.75 -3.58 8.43
CA ILE A 443 20.74 -2.50 8.41
C ILE A 443 20.45 -1.58 7.22
N LEU A 444 20.47 -0.27 7.46
CA LEU A 444 20.31 0.74 6.41
C LEU A 444 21.56 0.84 5.52
N THR A 445 21.39 1.30 4.29
CA THR A 445 22.51 1.64 3.41
C THR A 445 23.38 2.72 4.07
N PRO A 446 24.71 2.58 4.08
CA PRO A 446 25.58 3.57 4.72
C PRO A 446 25.51 4.91 4.00
N GLN A 447 25.51 5.99 4.79
CA GLN A 447 25.69 7.35 4.31
C GLN A 447 27.13 7.55 3.84
N ARG A 448 27.31 8.21 2.69
CA ARG A 448 28.65 8.47 2.12
C ARG A 448 29.00 9.95 1.99
N SER A 449 28.00 10.81 2.12
CA SER A 449 28.15 12.26 1.99
C SER A 449 28.12 12.91 3.37
N PRO A 450 28.68 14.12 3.54
CA PRO A 450 28.54 14.92 4.75
C PRO A 450 27.07 15.23 5.10
N GLY A 451 26.86 15.75 6.30
CA GLY A 451 25.54 16.10 6.79
C GLY A 451 24.68 14.89 7.12
N LEU A 452 23.41 14.93 6.74
CA LEU A 452 22.48 13.80 6.76
C LEU A 452 22.85 12.73 5.74
N GLY A 453 23.84 12.96 4.88
CA GLY A 453 24.27 12.01 3.86
C GLY A 453 23.29 11.84 2.70
N ALA A 454 22.31 12.74 2.58
CA ALA A 454 21.33 12.79 1.50
C ALA A 454 20.95 14.24 1.19
N THR A 455 20.42 14.49 0.00
CA THR A 455 19.96 15.80 -0.46
C THR A 455 18.47 15.73 -0.79
N PRO A 456 17.66 16.76 -0.46
CA PRO A 456 16.25 16.74 -0.79
C PRO A 456 16.01 16.80 -2.31
N VAL A 457 15.05 16.05 -2.82
CA VAL A 457 14.64 16.04 -4.23
C VAL A 457 13.37 16.88 -4.38
N LEU A 458 13.54 18.20 -4.44
CA LEU A 458 12.42 19.16 -4.38
C LEU A 458 11.38 18.97 -5.49
N ALA A 459 11.80 18.56 -6.69
CA ALA A 459 10.88 18.28 -7.79
C ALA A 459 9.87 17.17 -7.47
N THR A 460 10.28 16.21 -6.63
CA THR A 460 9.41 15.12 -6.17
C THR A 460 8.44 15.58 -5.09
N LEU A 461 8.82 16.59 -4.31
CA LEU A 461 7.99 17.15 -3.25
C LEU A 461 7.00 18.21 -3.76
N GLU A 462 7.33 18.92 -4.84
CA GLU A 462 6.55 20.05 -5.38
C GLU A 462 5.03 19.80 -5.52
N PRO A 463 4.54 18.62 -5.97
CA PRO A 463 3.11 18.36 -6.08
C PRO A 463 2.36 18.32 -4.73
N TYR A 464 3.10 18.17 -3.63
CA TYR A 464 2.58 18.00 -2.27
C TYR A 464 2.76 19.25 -1.41
N VAL A 465 3.46 20.27 -1.92
CA VAL A 465 3.70 21.53 -1.19
C VAL A 465 2.42 22.36 -1.19
N GLU A 466 1.90 22.65 -0.01
CA GLU A 466 0.71 23.48 0.21
C GLU A 466 1.10 24.96 0.35
N ARG A 467 2.17 25.23 1.10
CA ARG A 467 2.66 26.59 1.35
C ARG A 467 4.18 26.62 1.34
N SER A 468 4.73 27.78 0.99
CA SER A 468 6.18 27.99 1.01
C SER A 468 6.53 29.37 1.58
N PHE A 469 7.70 29.46 2.19
CA PHE A 469 8.26 30.70 2.71
C PHE A 469 9.75 30.76 2.41
N ASP A 470 10.25 31.94 2.04
CA ASP A 470 11.68 32.18 1.82
C ASP A 470 12.06 33.54 2.43
N ALA A 471 12.90 33.50 3.47
CA ALA A 471 13.30 34.69 4.22
C ALA A 471 14.13 35.69 3.38
N ASN A 472 14.70 35.27 2.25
CA ASN A 472 15.46 36.15 1.35
C ASN A 472 14.55 36.95 0.39
N SER A 473 13.29 36.56 0.22
CA SER A 473 12.36 37.25 -0.67
C SER A 473 11.87 38.56 -0.02
N GLN A 474 12.23 39.70 -0.59
CA GLN A 474 11.76 41.01 -0.11
C GLN A 474 10.26 41.15 -0.40
N GLY A 475 9.39 40.74 0.54
CA GLY A 475 7.97 41.11 0.57
C GLY A 475 7.01 40.33 -0.34
N GLY A 476 7.44 39.24 -0.99
CA GLY A 476 6.57 38.44 -1.85
C GLY A 476 5.89 37.30 -1.09
N MET A 477 4.62 37.45 -0.72
CA MET A 477 3.77 36.32 -0.31
C MET A 477 3.70 35.34 -1.48
N VAL A 478 4.42 34.22 -1.41
CA VAL A 478 4.44 33.20 -2.46
C VAL A 478 3.09 32.47 -2.44
N VAL A 479 2.48 32.40 -3.62
CA VAL A 479 1.17 31.83 -3.94
C VAL A 479 0.96 30.49 -3.23
N ALA A 480 -0.06 30.41 -2.37
CA ALA A 480 -0.64 29.16 -1.96
C ALA A 480 -1.11 28.43 -3.24
N LYS A 481 -0.41 27.36 -3.64
CA LYS A 481 -1.06 26.36 -4.50
C LYS A 481 -2.23 25.85 -3.64
N GLN A 482 -3.45 26.00 -4.14
CA GLN A 482 -4.63 25.57 -3.40
C GLN A 482 -4.42 24.12 -2.92
N PRO A 483 -4.69 23.82 -1.63
CA PRO A 483 -4.35 22.56 -1.02
C PRO A 483 -5.03 21.43 -1.77
N SER A 484 -4.23 20.56 -2.38
CA SER A 484 -4.72 19.33 -3.00
C SER A 484 -4.74 18.20 -1.98
N THR A 485 -5.43 18.38 -0.87
CA THR A 485 -5.79 17.23 -0.03
C THR A 485 -6.67 16.29 -0.86
N GLY A 486 -6.56 14.98 -0.69
CA GLY A 486 -7.36 14.00 -1.44
C GLY A 486 -8.88 14.19 -1.25
N GLY A 487 -9.30 14.80 -0.13
CA GLY A 487 -10.66 15.32 0.08
C GLY A 487 -10.96 16.48 -0.87
N SER A 488 -10.10 17.52 -0.89
CA SER A 488 -10.19 18.64 -1.84
C SER A 488 -10.24 18.22 -3.31
N ARG A 489 -9.50 17.18 -3.75
CA ARG A 489 -9.58 16.71 -5.15
C ARG A 489 -10.89 16.00 -5.46
N ILE A 490 -11.38 15.14 -4.57
CA ILE A 490 -12.68 14.46 -4.75
C ILE A 490 -13.81 15.49 -4.68
N ASP A 491 -13.76 16.42 -3.73
CA ASP A 491 -14.72 17.51 -3.58
C ASP A 491 -14.65 18.47 -4.78
N ALA A 492 -13.47 18.78 -5.31
CA ALA A 492 -13.29 19.55 -6.53
C ALA A 492 -13.81 18.79 -7.75
N MET A 493 -13.62 17.47 -7.82
CA MET A 493 -14.21 16.62 -8.85
C MET A 493 -15.75 16.61 -8.74
N HIS A 494 -16.30 16.53 -7.53
CA HIS A 494 -17.74 16.64 -7.28
C HIS A 494 -18.28 18.02 -7.68
N ALA A 495 -17.66 19.10 -7.22
CA ALA A 495 -18.04 20.47 -7.57
C ALA A 495 -17.95 20.73 -9.09
N THR A 496 -16.91 20.20 -9.74
CA THR A 496 -16.75 20.26 -11.20
C THR A 496 -17.86 19.47 -11.90
N ARG A 497 -18.15 18.25 -11.44
CA ARG A 497 -19.23 17.41 -11.97
C ARG A 497 -20.59 18.09 -11.80
N GLU A 498 -20.91 18.62 -10.63
CA GLU A 498 -22.15 19.35 -10.37
C GLU A 498 -22.29 20.58 -11.26
N ARG A 499 -21.20 21.33 -11.48
CA ARG A 499 -21.18 22.46 -12.40
C ARG A 499 -21.47 22.02 -13.83
N LEU A 500 -20.82 20.95 -14.30
CA LEU A 500 -21.06 20.40 -15.63
C LEU A 500 -22.50 19.87 -15.76
N ASP A 501 -23.00 19.16 -14.76
CA ASP A 501 -24.39 18.67 -14.73
C ASP A 501 -25.38 19.83 -14.85
N ARG A 502 -25.20 20.92 -14.09
CA ARG A 502 -26.04 22.14 -14.19
C ARG A 502 -25.98 22.79 -15.58
N LEU A 503 -24.79 22.89 -16.18
CA LEU A 503 -24.63 23.45 -17.52
C LEU A 503 -25.31 22.58 -18.58
N THR A 504 -25.18 21.27 -18.48
CA THR A 504 -25.85 20.32 -19.38
C THR A 504 -27.36 20.42 -19.28
N VAL A 505 -27.92 20.49 -18.06
CA VAL A 505 -29.37 20.66 -17.85
C VAL A 505 -29.86 21.97 -18.46
N ALA A 506 -29.20 23.10 -18.16
CA ALA A 506 -29.60 24.41 -18.68
C ALA A 506 -29.54 24.46 -20.22
N GLU A 507 -28.52 23.85 -20.82
CA GLU A 507 -28.41 23.78 -22.27
C GLU A 507 -29.47 22.85 -22.88
N LEU A 508 -29.82 21.73 -22.24
CA LEU A 508 -30.93 20.87 -22.68
C LEU A 508 -32.27 21.60 -22.63
N GLU A 509 -32.55 22.36 -21.56
CA GLU A 509 -33.79 23.15 -21.44
C GLU A 509 -33.97 24.12 -22.59
N ARG A 510 -32.87 24.82 -22.92
CA ARG A 510 -32.81 25.77 -24.02
C ARG A 510 -32.97 25.09 -25.37
N GLN A 511 -32.21 24.03 -25.63
CA GLN A 511 -32.19 23.36 -26.95
C GLN A 511 -33.45 22.55 -27.24
N LEU A 512 -34.15 22.08 -26.19
CA LEU A 512 -35.41 21.34 -26.28
C LEU A 512 -36.63 22.25 -26.12
N GLU A 513 -36.54 23.56 -26.29
CA GLU A 513 -37.71 24.44 -26.24
C GLU A 513 -38.70 24.07 -27.37
N PRO A 514 -40.02 23.94 -27.10
CA PRO A 514 -40.99 23.50 -28.11
C PRO A 514 -41.00 24.35 -29.38
N ARG A 515 -40.82 25.68 -29.24
CA ARG A 515 -40.76 26.61 -30.38
C ARG A 515 -39.55 26.34 -31.28
N LEU A 516 -38.39 26.07 -30.69
CA LEU A 516 -37.17 25.75 -31.41
C LEU A 516 -37.26 24.38 -32.09
N LEU A 517 -37.82 23.36 -31.42
CA LEU A 517 -37.99 22.04 -32.01
C LEU A 517 -38.99 22.01 -33.17
N ALA A 518 -40.05 22.82 -33.10
CA ALA A 518 -41.07 22.91 -34.16
C ALA A 518 -40.53 23.53 -35.46
N THR A 519 -39.56 24.43 -35.36
CA THR A 519 -38.95 25.13 -36.51
C THR A 519 -37.51 24.68 -36.80
N ALA A 520 -37.02 23.65 -36.10
CA ALA A 520 -35.63 23.20 -36.17
C ALA A 520 -35.27 22.62 -37.54
N GLY A 521 -34.33 23.26 -38.23
CA GLY A 521 -33.61 22.67 -39.35
C GLY A 521 -32.61 21.59 -38.93
N ASP A 522 -31.97 20.95 -39.91
CA ASP A 522 -31.05 19.81 -39.69
C ASP A 522 -29.86 20.15 -38.78
N GLU A 523 -29.35 21.39 -38.86
CA GLU A 523 -28.23 21.85 -38.03
C GLU A 523 -28.60 21.86 -36.53
N HIS A 524 -29.80 22.35 -36.19
CA HIS A 524 -30.28 22.35 -34.80
C HIS A 524 -30.44 20.92 -34.29
N ARG A 525 -31.04 20.04 -35.11
CA ARG A 525 -31.20 18.62 -34.75
C ARG A 525 -29.84 17.92 -34.55
N ALA A 526 -28.86 18.22 -35.40
CA ALA A 526 -27.49 17.71 -35.24
C ALA A 526 -26.85 18.20 -33.92
N ARG A 527 -27.06 19.46 -33.55
CA ARG A 527 -26.58 20.03 -32.29
C ARG A 527 -27.24 19.37 -31.07
N VAL A 528 -28.55 19.18 -31.09
CA VAL A 528 -29.28 18.46 -30.03
C VAL A 528 -28.75 17.03 -29.90
N ARG A 529 -28.54 16.32 -31.01
CA ARG A 529 -27.96 14.97 -30.98
C ARG A 529 -26.54 14.95 -30.39
N SER A 530 -25.72 15.96 -30.69
CA SER A 530 -24.38 16.10 -30.09
C SER A 530 -24.45 16.31 -28.58
N LEU A 531 -25.36 17.17 -28.12
CA LEU A 531 -25.60 17.40 -26.69
C LEU A 531 -26.07 16.11 -25.98
N LEU A 532 -27.01 15.37 -26.59
CA LEU A 532 -27.52 14.12 -26.03
C LEU A 532 -26.45 13.03 -25.86
N ARG A 533 -25.33 13.08 -26.60
CA ARG A 533 -24.21 12.14 -26.43
C ARG A 533 -23.46 12.33 -25.10
N VAL A 534 -23.48 13.53 -24.52
CA VAL A 534 -22.85 13.84 -23.23
C VAL A 534 -23.86 13.96 -22.09
N THR A 535 -25.15 13.86 -22.39
CA THR A 535 -26.25 13.84 -21.42
C THR A 535 -26.35 12.47 -20.75
N GLU A 536 -26.70 12.43 -19.47
CA GLU A 536 -27.03 11.23 -18.69
C GLU A 536 -28.51 11.27 -18.25
N PRO A 537 -29.14 10.12 -17.89
CA PRO A 537 -30.55 10.10 -17.48
C PRO A 537 -30.92 11.10 -16.37
N ARG A 538 -30.02 11.33 -15.41
CA ARG A 538 -30.22 12.28 -14.30
C ARG A 538 -30.27 13.76 -14.72
N HIS A 539 -29.88 14.09 -15.95
CA HIS A 539 -30.00 15.45 -16.49
C HIS A 539 -31.37 15.70 -17.14
N LEU A 540 -32.20 14.67 -17.36
CA LEU A 540 -33.48 14.82 -18.03
C LEU A 540 -34.62 15.01 -17.04
N THR A 541 -35.40 16.07 -17.22
CA THR A 541 -36.70 16.23 -16.55
C THR A 541 -37.78 15.46 -17.30
N HIS A 542 -38.91 15.16 -16.64
CA HIS A 542 -40.07 14.53 -17.29
C HIS A 542 -40.52 15.30 -18.55
N ALA A 543 -40.51 16.64 -18.51
CA ALA A 543 -40.87 17.46 -19.66
C ALA A 543 -39.89 17.26 -20.84
N MET A 544 -38.58 17.17 -20.57
CA MET A 544 -37.58 16.90 -21.61
C MET A 544 -37.79 15.53 -22.24
N VAL A 545 -38.00 14.47 -21.44
CA VAL A 545 -38.25 13.11 -21.94
C VAL A 545 -39.44 13.10 -22.91
N ARG A 546 -40.57 13.71 -22.54
CA ARG A 546 -41.74 13.83 -23.43
C ARG A 546 -41.45 14.58 -24.73
N ARG A 547 -40.54 15.55 -24.71
CA ARG A 547 -40.13 16.29 -25.91
C ARG A 547 -39.22 15.44 -26.79
N LEU A 548 -38.30 14.68 -26.20
CA LEU A 548 -37.48 13.72 -26.93
C LEU A 548 -38.34 12.68 -27.65
N GLU A 549 -39.30 12.07 -26.94
CA GLU A 549 -40.27 11.11 -27.49
C GLU A 549 -41.05 11.69 -28.70
N ARG A 550 -41.65 12.87 -28.56
CA ARG A 550 -42.46 13.49 -29.63
C ARG A 550 -41.66 13.90 -30.86
N ASN A 551 -40.33 14.03 -30.74
CA ASN A 551 -39.47 14.49 -31.82
C ASN A 551 -38.55 13.37 -32.36
N ASP A 552 -38.81 12.12 -31.97
CA ASP A 552 -38.00 10.95 -32.36
C ASP A 552 -36.51 11.14 -32.07
N LEU A 553 -36.22 11.70 -30.89
CA LEU A 553 -34.85 11.87 -30.38
C LEU A 553 -34.61 10.84 -29.29
N SER A 554 -33.51 10.11 -29.38
CA SER A 554 -33.09 9.14 -28.37
C SER A 554 -31.94 9.69 -27.52
N LEU A 555 -31.93 9.33 -26.23
CA LEU A 555 -30.79 9.52 -25.35
C LEU A 555 -29.84 8.30 -25.51
N PRO A 556 -28.66 8.44 -26.13
CA PRO A 556 -27.76 7.31 -26.35
C PRO A 556 -27.33 6.64 -25.03
N SER A 557 -26.99 7.44 -24.01
CA SER A 557 -26.60 6.98 -22.68
C SER A 557 -27.76 6.39 -21.84
N GLY A 558 -29.01 6.54 -22.30
CA GLY A 558 -30.20 6.07 -21.58
C GLY A 558 -30.30 4.56 -21.49
N LEU A 559 -29.63 3.83 -22.38
CA LEU A 559 -29.49 2.37 -22.36
C LEU A 559 -28.03 2.02 -22.57
N SER A 560 -27.41 1.42 -21.55
CA SER A 560 -26.01 1.02 -21.57
C SER A 560 -25.86 -0.38 -20.97
N PHE A 561 -25.23 -1.30 -21.71
CA PHE A 561 -25.01 -2.66 -21.24
C PHE A 561 -24.06 -2.69 -20.05
N ARG A 562 -23.05 -1.80 -20.02
CA ARG A 562 -22.19 -1.57 -18.85
C ARG A 562 -23.01 -1.17 -17.62
N SER A 563 -23.93 -0.22 -17.76
CA SER A 563 -24.79 0.20 -16.65
C SER A 563 -25.67 -0.95 -16.15
N LEU A 564 -26.26 -1.73 -17.05
CA LEU A 564 -27.04 -2.92 -16.70
C LEU A 564 -26.19 -3.97 -15.96
N MET A 565 -24.95 -4.23 -16.40
CA MET A 565 -24.01 -5.13 -15.71
C MET A 565 -23.63 -4.66 -14.30
N LEU A 566 -23.44 -3.35 -14.11
CA LEU A 566 -23.18 -2.76 -12.80
C LEU A 566 -24.41 -2.87 -11.90
N GLU A 567 -25.61 -2.60 -12.42
CA GLU A 567 -26.86 -2.77 -11.69
C GLU A 567 -27.06 -4.22 -11.22
N GLN A 568 -26.79 -5.20 -12.08
CA GLN A 568 -26.85 -6.63 -11.70
C GLN A 568 -25.85 -6.96 -10.58
N SER A 569 -24.66 -6.37 -10.62
CA SER A 569 -23.63 -6.57 -9.59
C SER A 569 -24.01 -5.92 -8.26
N GLU A 570 -24.54 -4.69 -8.28
CA GLU A 570 -25.00 -3.98 -7.08
C GLU A 570 -26.22 -4.66 -6.46
N ALA A 571 -27.19 -5.09 -7.27
CA ALA A 571 -28.33 -5.85 -6.78
C ALA A 571 -27.90 -7.13 -6.05
N ARG A 572 -26.91 -7.86 -6.59
CA ARG A 572 -26.33 -9.02 -5.91
C ARG A 572 -25.65 -8.65 -4.60
N ARG A 573 -24.92 -7.53 -4.55
CA ARG A 573 -24.29 -7.02 -3.31
C ARG A 573 -25.34 -6.73 -2.23
N LEU A 574 -26.52 -6.25 -2.65
CA LEU A 574 -27.67 -5.99 -1.79
C LEU A 574 -28.48 -7.25 -1.43
N GLY A 575 -28.05 -8.44 -1.87
CA GLY A 575 -28.76 -9.70 -1.60
C GLY A 575 -30.02 -9.91 -2.45
N VAL A 576 -30.26 -9.07 -3.47
CA VAL A 576 -31.36 -9.28 -4.41
C VAL A 576 -31.08 -10.53 -5.22
N PHE A 577 -32.05 -11.43 -5.22
CA PHE A 577 -31.97 -12.68 -5.96
C PHE A 577 -31.88 -12.42 -7.46
N ARG A 578 -30.87 -12.99 -8.11
CA ARG A 578 -30.63 -12.88 -9.56
C ARG A 578 -30.49 -14.28 -10.15
N PRO A 579 -31.52 -14.81 -10.85
CA PRO A 579 -31.59 -16.22 -11.25
C PRO A 579 -30.38 -16.71 -12.05
N GLY A 580 -29.83 -15.87 -12.94
CA GLY A 580 -28.71 -16.24 -13.81
C GLY A 580 -27.46 -16.69 -13.05
N TRP A 581 -27.25 -16.18 -11.82
CA TRP A 581 -26.11 -16.58 -10.99
C TRP A 581 -26.23 -17.98 -10.40
N LEU A 582 -27.42 -18.58 -10.41
CA LEU A 582 -27.58 -19.98 -10.02
C LEU A 582 -26.87 -20.91 -11.01
N LEU A 583 -26.81 -20.53 -12.28
CA LEU A 583 -26.13 -21.28 -13.34
C LEU A 583 -24.64 -20.93 -13.49
N ASP A 584 -24.14 -19.90 -12.79
CA ASP A 584 -22.69 -19.69 -12.61
C ASP A 584 -22.07 -20.84 -11.78
N ASN A 585 -22.89 -21.54 -11.00
CA ASN A 585 -22.50 -22.80 -10.39
C ASN A 585 -22.52 -23.93 -11.42
N LYS A 586 -21.33 -24.46 -11.71
CA LYS A 586 -21.11 -25.51 -12.70
C LYS A 586 -21.96 -26.77 -12.50
N ALA A 587 -22.22 -27.19 -11.27
CA ALA A 587 -23.04 -28.38 -11.01
C ALA A 587 -24.51 -28.15 -11.41
N LYS A 588 -25.06 -26.98 -11.06
CA LYS A 588 -26.41 -26.57 -11.46
C LYS A 588 -26.52 -26.34 -12.97
N ALA A 589 -25.50 -25.72 -13.57
CA ALA A 589 -25.40 -25.58 -15.03
C ALA A 589 -25.46 -26.95 -15.74
N TYR A 590 -24.70 -27.93 -15.25
CA TYR A 590 -24.68 -29.28 -15.82
C TYR A 590 -26.00 -30.01 -15.65
N ALA A 591 -26.65 -29.91 -14.49
CA ALA A 591 -27.99 -30.46 -14.30
C ALA A 591 -29.02 -29.81 -15.24
N PHE A 592 -28.92 -28.49 -15.46
CA PHE A 592 -29.80 -27.75 -16.36
C PHE A 592 -29.63 -28.18 -17.82
N VAL A 593 -28.39 -28.24 -18.33
CA VAL A 593 -28.17 -28.66 -19.74
C VAL A 593 -28.48 -30.14 -19.96
N ASP A 594 -28.30 -30.99 -18.94
CA ASP A 594 -28.73 -32.40 -18.99
C ASP A 594 -30.27 -32.48 -19.16
N GLU A 595 -31.02 -31.63 -18.46
CA GLU A 595 -32.50 -31.56 -18.56
C GLU A 595 -32.98 -31.05 -19.92
N VAL A 596 -32.29 -30.06 -20.48
CA VAL A 596 -32.62 -29.48 -21.81
C VAL A 596 -32.08 -30.35 -22.97
N GLY A 597 -31.28 -31.37 -22.67
CA GLY A 597 -30.73 -32.29 -23.68
C GLY A 597 -29.54 -31.72 -24.47
N VAL A 598 -28.77 -30.79 -23.89
CA VAL A 598 -27.58 -30.21 -24.51
C VAL A 598 -26.32 -30.97 -24.06
N ARG A 599 -25.50 -31.41 -25.02
CA ARG A 599 -24.24 -32.11 -24.76
C ARG A 599 -23.31 -31.25 -23.91
N ARG A 600 -22.72 -31.84 -22.88
CA ARG A 600 -21.61 -31.27 -22.08
C ARG A 600 -20.46 -32.28 -21.97
N PRO A 601 -19.24 -31.86 -21.54
CA PRO A 601 -18.14 -32.78 -21.33
C PRO A 601 -18.52 -33.83 -20.29
N ARG A 602 -18.11 -35.08 -20.54
CA ARG A 602 -18.09 -36.11 -19.48
C ARG A 602 -17.14 -35.65 -18.37
N CYS A 603 -17.56 -35.82 -17.12
CA CYS A 603 -16.86 -35.29 -15.95
C CYS A 603 -17.07 -36.27 -14.80
N ASP A 604 -16.02 -36.55 -14.04
CA ASP A 604 -16.07 -37.45 -12.89
C ASP A 604 -16.83 -36.85 -11.69
N ARG A 605 -17.00 -35.53 -11.65
CA ARG A 605 -17.68 -34.73 -10.60
C ARG A 605 -17.04 -34.87 -9.21
N VAL A 606 -15.89 -35.55 -9.09
CA VAL A 606 -15.21 -35.83 -7.82
C VAL A 606 -13.94 -35.00 -7.74
N ALA A 607 -13.92 -34.06 -6.80
CA ALA A 607 -12.71 -33.32 -6.47
C ALA A 607 -11.73 -34.24 -5.73
N ARG A 608 -10.52 -34.39 -6.25
CA ARG A 608 -9.46 -35.23 -5.65
C ARG A 608 -8.11 -34.50 -5.60
N PRO A 609 -7.17 -34.90 -4.71
CA PRO A 609 -5.80 -34.42 -4.76
C PRO A 609 -5.17 -34.75 -6.12
N PHE A 610 -4.24 -33.91 -6.60
CA PHE A 610 -3.60 -34.13 -7.91
C PHE A 610 -2.94 -35.52 -8.01
N ALA A 611 -2.30 -35.95 -6.92
CA ALA A 611 -1.61 -37.24 -6.85
C ALA A 611 -2.55 -38.46 -6.98
N ALA A 612 -3.86 -38.27 -6.81
CA ALA A 612 -4.86 -39.33 -6.95
C ALA A 612 -5.49 -39.40 -8.36
N ILE A 613 -5.00 -38.60 -9.31
CA ILE A 613 -5.40 -38.68 -10.72
C ILE A 613 -4.46 -39.68 -11.40
N GLU A 614 -5.02 -40.70 -12.03
CA GLU A 614 -4.25 -41.68 -12.79
C GLU A 614 -3.87 -41.13 -14.18
N PRO A 615 -2.68 -41.48 -14.70
CA PRO A 615 -2.29 -41.13 -16.07
C PRO A 615 -3.27 -41.69 -17.11
N ALA A 616 -3.99 -40.81 -17.79
CA ALA A 616 -4.94 -41.16 -18.85
C ALA A 616 -5.04 -40.04 -19.89
N GLY A 617 -5.55 -40.36 -21.08
CA GLY A 617 -5.84 -39.41 -22.15
C GLY A 617 -6.82 -40.03 -23.17
N PRO A 618 -7.58 -39.22 -23.91
CA PRO A 618 -7.60 -37.75 -23.90
C PRO A 618 -8.52 -37.17 -22.79
N ILE A 619 -7.97 -36.33 -21.90
CA ILE A 619 -8.70 -35.69 -20.78
C ILE A 619 -8.24 -34.25 -20.52
N VAL A 620 -9.06 -33.47 -19.82
CA VAL A 620 -8.70 -32.18 -19.24
C VAL A 620 -8.55 -32.35 -17.74
N ILE A 621 -7.42 -31.91 -17.19
CA ILE A 621 -7.21 -31.85 -15.73
C ILE A 621 -7.26 -30.40 -15.31
N LYS A 622 -8.08 -30.06 -14.31
CA LYS A 622 -8.12 -28.69 -13.79
C LYS A 622 -8.47 -28.62 -12.31
N PRO A 623 -8.05 -27.56 -11.62
CA PRO A 623 -8.51 -27.27 -10.27
C PRO A 623 -9.99 -26.89 -10.26
N VAL A 624 -10.70 -27.27 -9.19
CA VAL A 624 -12.14 -26.99 -8.99
C VAL A 624 -12.42 -25.50 -8.81
N ARG A 625 -11.42 -24.70 -8.38
CA ARG A 625 -11.54 -23.26 -8.14
C ARG A 625 -10.31 -22.51 -8.64
N SER A 626 -10.29 -22.19 -9.92
CA SER A 626 -9.23 -21.38 -10.53
C SER A 626 -9.78 -20.40 -11.56
N THR A 627 -9.04 -19.34 -11.81
CA THR A 627 -9.39 -18.30 -12.78
C THR A 627 -8.33 -18.23 -13.89
N GLY A 628 -8.77 -17.84 -15.09
CA GLY A 628 -7.88 -17.61 -16.24
C GLY A 628 -7.08 -18.84 -16.69
N SER A 629 -7.67 -20.04 -16.61
CA SER A 629 -7.06 -21.32 -17.01
C SER A 629 -5.81 -21.72 -16.22
N LYS A 630 -5.53 -21.08 -15.07
CA LYS A 630 -4.36 -21.42 -14.26
C LYS A 630 -4.49 -22.84 -13.71
N GLY A 631 -3.50 -23.69 -14.03
CA GLY A 631 -3.52 -25.10 -13.66
C GLY A 631 -4.49 -25.94 -14.50
N THR A 632 -4.93 -25.47 -15.66
CA THR A 632 -5.71 -26.31 -16.59
C THR A 632 -4.77 -26.97 -17.58
N TYR A 633 -4.81 -28.29 -17.66
CA TYR A 633 -4.00 -29.11 -18.55
C TYR A 633 -4.89 -29.82 -19.57
N LEU A 634 -4.49 -29.77 -20.83
CA LEU A 634 -5.04 -30.58 -21.92
C LEU A 634 -4.11 -31.79 -22.07
N VAL A 635 -4.60 -32.98 -21.71
CA VAL A 635 -3.81 -34.22 -21.75
C VAL A 635 -4.31 -35.02 -22.94
N TYR A 636 -3.54 -35.02 -24.04
CA TYR A 636 -3.85 -35.85 -25.21
C TYR A 636 -3.41 -37.30 -24.99
N ALA A 637 -2.22 -37.46 -24.43
CA ALA A 637 -1.62 -38.71 -23.98
C ALA A 637 -0.73 -38.42 -22.76
N PRO A 638 -0.32 -39.43 -21.97
CA PRO A 638 0.56 -39.23 -20.80
C PRO A 638 1.90 -38.54 -21.11
N ASP A 639 2.33 -38.54 -22.37
CA ASP A 639 3.55 -37.92 -22.90
C ASP A 639 3.28 -36.70 -23.80
N HIS A 640 2.01 -36.31 -23.98
CA HIS A 640 1.61 -35.14 -24.77
C HIS A 640 0.58 -34.30 -24.00
N ILE A 641 1.08 -33.31 -23.26
CA ILE A 641 0.30 -32.47 -22.33
C ILE A 641 0.55 -30.99 -22.62
N ILE A 642 -0.50 -30.17 -22.61
CA ILE A 642 -0.39 -28.72 -22.77
C ILE A 642 -0.99 -28.01 -21.56
N HIS A 643 -0.23 -27.12 -20.93
CA HIS A 643 -0.77 -26.21 -19.93
C HIS A 643 -1.47 -25.03 -20.63
N LEU A 644 -2.79 -24.94 -20.46
CA LEU A 644 -3.67 -24.07 -21.26
C LEU A 644 -3.37 -22.56 -21.10
N ARG A 645 -2.83 -22.14 -19.95
CA ARG A 645 -2.66 -20.71 -19.63
C ARG A 645 -1.57 -20.06 -20.47
N ASP A 646 -0.43 -20.72 -20.63
CA ASP A 646 0.78 -20.21 -21.27
C ASP A 646 1.18 -21.02 -22.51
N GLY A 647 0.45 -22.10 -22.82
CA GLY A 647 0.75 -22.96 -23.96
C GLY A 647 2.01 -23.80 -23.76
N MET A 648 2.49 -23.93 -22.52
CA MET A 648 3.66 -24.76 -22.22
C MET A 648 3.34 -26.22 -22.49
N GLU A 649 4.10 -26.82 -23.40
CA GLU A 649 4.09 -28.26 -23.66
C GLU A 649 4.89 -29.00 -22.59
N LEU A 650 4.33 -30.10 -22.11
CA LEU A 650 4.87 -30.96 -21.06
C LEU A 650 4.95 -32.37 -21.64
N SER A 651 6.16 -32.90 -21.75
CA SER A 651 6.45 -34.16 -22.43
C SER A 651 6.20 -35.41 -21.58
N SER A 652 5.73 -35.27 -20.34
CA SER A 652 5.43 -36.38 -19.45
C SER A 652 4.48 -35.99 -18.32
N TRP A 653 3.81 -37.00 -17.77
CA TRP A 653 2.99 -36.89 -16.57
C TRP A 653 3.76 -36.32 -15.38
N ASP A 654 5.00 -36.75 -15.17
CA ASP A 654 5.84 -36.29 -14.07
C ASP A 654 6.18 -34.80 -14.20
N ALA A 655 6.46 -34.32 -15.41
CA ALA A 655 6.67 -32.90 -15.69
C ALA A 655 5.41 -32.08 -15.37
N MET A 656 4.22 -32.57 -15.74
CA MET A 656 2.96 -31.94 -15.36
C MET A 656 2.74 -31.95 -13.84
N ALA A 657 3.05 -33.05 -13.16
CA ALA A 657 2.91 -33.17 -11.71
C ALA A 657 3.83 -32.21 -10.96
N GLU A 658 5.08 -32.07 -11.40
CA GLU A 658 6.01 -31.08 -10.88
C GLU A 658 5.51 -29.65 -11.10
N HIS A 659 5.03 -29.37 -12.32
CA HIS A 659 4.45 -28.09 -12.65
C HIS A 659 3.27 -27.74 -11.73
N ALA A 660 2.33 -28.67 -11.55
CA ALA A 660 1.20 -28.53 -10.64
C ALA A 660 1.66 -28.27 -9.19
N ARG A 661 2.61 -29.04 -8.67
CA ARG A 661 3.19 -28.84 -7.33
C ARG A 661 3.75 -27.43 -7.14
N ARG A 662 4.45 -26.89 -8.13
CA ARG A 662 4.98 -25.53 -8.11
C ARG A 662 3.87 -24.48 -8.05
N LEU A 663 2.81 -24.64 -8.84
CA LEU A 663 1.62 -23.75 -8.80
C LEU A 663 0.91 -23.77 -7.44
N MET A 664 0.99 -24.88 -6.70
CA MET A 664 0.40 -25.04 -5.37
C MET A 664 1.25 -24.44 -4.23
N SER A 665 2.54 -24.20 -4.43
CA SER A 665 3.46 -23.85 -3.32
C SER A 665 4.28 -22.57 -3.50
N HIS A 666 4.59 -22.15 -4.73
CA HIS A 666 5.60 -21.12 -4.99
C HIS A 666 5.04 -19.81 -5.54
N GLU A 667 3.71 -19.67 -5.65
CA GLU A 667 3.07 -18.47 -6.20
C GLU A 667 2.43 -17.57 -5.14
N ARG A 668 2.29 -16.27 -5.46
CA ARG A 668 1.59 -15.28 -4.62
C ARG A 668 0.13 -15.66 -4.32
N ARG A 669 -0.49 -16.47 -5.17
CA ARG A 669 -1.84 -17.03 -5.02
C ARG A 669 -1.80 -18.52 -5.42
N PRO A 670 -1.48 -19.43 -4.48
CA PRO A 670 -1.35 -20.86 -4.80
C PRO A 670 -2.67 -21.45 -5.30
N VAL A 671 -2.57 -22.44 -6.20
CA VAL A 671 -3.73 -23.24 -6.64
C VAL A 671 -4.07 -24.25 -5.53
N PRO A 672 -5.33 -24.42 -5.13
CA PRO A 672 -5.70 -25.43 -4.13
C PRO A 672 -5.51 -26.84 -4.70
N ASP A 673 -5.08 -27.79 -3.87
CA ASP A 673 -4.93 -29.20 -4.26
C ASP A 673 -6.29 -29.93 -4.33
N ARG A 674 -7.16 -29.43 -5.19
CA ARG A 674 -8.51 -29.95 -5.44
C ARG A 674 -8.76 -29.92 -6.93
N TRP A 675 -8.65 -31.08 -7.56
CA TRP A 675 -8.63 -31.25 -9.00
C TRP A 675 -9.77 -32.14 -9.47
N MET A 676 -10.12 -32.00 -10.73
CA MET A 676 -11.15 -32.79 -11.41
C MET A 676 -10.72 -33.09 -12.84
N THR A 677 -11.28 -34.15 -13.41
CA THR A 677 -11.03 -34.56 -14.80
C THR A 677 -12.29 -34.39 -15.66
N GLU A 678 -12.12 -33.88 -16.87
CA GLU A 678 -13.18 -33.75 -17.88
C GLU A 678 -12.76 -34.37 -19.21
N GLU A 679 -13.73 -34.66 -20.07
CA GLU A 679 -13.52 -35.00 -21.48
C GLU A 679 -12.76 -33.87 -22.19
N LEU A 680 -11.67 -34.24 -22.88
CA LEU A 680 -11.01 -33.32 -23.80
C LEU A 680 -11.77 -33.28 -25.12
N VAL A 681 -12.52 -32.19 -25.33
CA VAL A 681 -13.29 -31.97 -26.56
C VAL A 681 -12.33 -31.54 -27.67
N LEU A 682 -12.35 -32.29 -28.78
CA LEU A 682 -11.56 -32.02 -29.98
C LEU A 682 -12.49 -31.57 -31.10
N GLU A 683 -12.05 -30.57 -31.87
CA GLU A 683 -12.73 -30.14 -33.10
C GLU A 683 -12.42 -31.11 -34.26
N ASP A 684 -11.28 -31.78 -34.18
CA ASP A 684 -10.84 -32.80 -35.14
C ASP A 684 -9.96 -33.81 -34.38
N SER A 685 -10.50 -35.00 -34.15
CA SER A 685 -9.80 -36.07 -33.44
C SER A 685 -8.60 -36.62 -34.21
N SER A 686 -8.60 -36.56 -35.55
CA SER A 686 -7.52 -37.07 -36.38
C SER A 686 -6.25 -36.22 -36.30
N THR A 687 -6.40 -34.91 -36.10
CA THR A 687 -5.29 -33.95 -35.97
C THR A 687 -5.04 -33.52 -34.53
N LEU A 688 -5.78 -34.08 -33.56
CA LEU A 688 -5.77 -33.67 -32.16
C LEU A 688 -6.01 -32.16 -31.98
N ARG A 689 -6.80 -31.55 -32.87
CA ARG A 689 -7.10 -30.12 -32.78
C ARG A 689 -8.08 -29.87 -31.65
N THR A 690 -7.65 -29.10 -30.64
CA THR A 690 -8.53 -28.69 -29.53
C THR A 690 -9.76 -27.95 -30.03
N ALA A 691 -10.88 -28.15 -29.33
CA ALA A 691 -12.10 -27.42 -29.58
C ALA A 691 -11.90 -25.89 -29.59
N THR A 692 -12.57 -25.23 -30.53
CA THR A 692 -12.64 -23.76 -30.59
C THR A 692 -13.65 -23.26 -29.56
N ASP A 693 -13.29 -22.25 -28.76
CA ASP A 693 -14.15 -21.65 -27.74
C ASP A 693 -15.06 -20.60 -28.39
N LEU A 694 -16.36 -20.88 -28.41
CA LEU A 694 -17.42 -20.01 -28.92
C LEU A 694 -18.24 -19.45 -27.76
N LYS A 695 -18.17 -18.14 -27.56
CA LYS A 695 -18.93 -17.45 -26.52
C LYS A 695 -20.07 -16.67 -27.14
N PHE A 696 -21.29 -17.14 -26.92
CA PHE A 696 -22.51 -16.55 -27.46
C PHE A 696 -23.08 -15.56 -26.44
N TYR A 697 -23.23 -14.30 -26.84
CA TYR A 697 -23.92 -13.27 -26.06
C TYR A 697 -25.41 -13.36 -26.40
N ALA A 698 -26.12 -14.19 -25.64
CA ALA A 698 -27.53 -14.50 -25.85
C ALA A 698 -28.42 -13.59 -24.99
N PHE A 699 -29.42 -13.01 -25.64
CA PHE A 699 -30.44 -12.15 -25.05
C PHE A 699 -31.79 -12.84 -25.21
N TYR A 700 -32.15 -13.70 -24.27
CA TYR A 700 -33.39 -14.52 -24.24
C TYR A 700 -33.97 -14.87 -25.63
N GLY A 701 -33.46 -15.95 -26.23
CA GLY A 701 -33.88 -16.42 -27.55
C GLY A 701 -33.25 -15.72 -28.74
N HIS A 702 -32.34 -14.77 -28.52
CA HIS A 702 -31.65 -14.05 -29.59
C HIS A 702 -30.14 -13.98 -29.33
N VAL A 703 -29.33 -14.56 -30.20
CA VAL A 703 -27.87 -14.37 -30.15
C VAL A 703 -27.51 -13.09 -30.90
N LEU A 704 -26.92 -12.12 -30.20
CA LEU A 704 -26.52 -10.84 -30.81
C LEU A 704 -25.06 -10.86 -31.31
N LEU A 705 -24.17 -11.43 -30.51
CA LEU A 705 -22.73 -11.40 -30.72
C LEU A 705 -22.11 -12.76 -30.39
N ILE A 706 -21.14 -13.17 -31.19
CA ILE A 706 -20.39 -14.41 -31.01
C ILE A 706 -18.92 -14.03 -30.90
N ARG A 707 -18.25 -14.51 -29.87
CA ARG A 707 -16.79 -14.41 -29.73
C ARG A 707 -16.19 -15.77 -29.96
N GLU A 708 -15.45 -15.92 -31.06
CA GLU A 708 -14.66 -17.10 -31.36
C GLU A 708 -13.23 -16.89 -30.86
N SER A 709 -12.72 -17.83 -30.08
CA SER A 709 -11.35 -17.74 -29.59
C SER A 709 -10.64 -19.09 -29.52
N ARG A 710 -9.32 -19.03 -29.70
CA ARG A 710 -8.43 -20.18 -29.60
C ARG A 710 -7.10 -19.71 -29.02
N ARG A 711 -6.34 -20.62 -28.41
CA ARG A 711 -4.93 -20.37 -28.11
C ARG A 711 -4.13 -20.47 -29.40
N VAL A 712 -3.31 -19.47 -29.68
CA VAL A 712 -2.35 -19.45 -30.79
C VAL A 712 -0.94 -19.68 -30.23
N SER A 713 0.06 -19.83 -31.10
CA SER A 713 1.45 -20.08 -30.70
C SER A 713 1.94 -19.09 -29.63
N GLY A 714 2.64 -19.60 -28.62
CA GLY A 714 3.14 -18.83 -27.46
C GLY A 714 2.08 -18.53 -26.39
N GLY A 715 0.97 -19.28 -26.34
CA GLY A 715 -0.05 -19.18 -25.29
C GLY A 715 -0.97 -17.96 -25.39
N LYS A 716 -0.77 -17.10 -26.39
CA LYS A 716 -1.62 -15.95 -26.66
C LYS A 716 -3.03 -16.40 -27.07
N GLN A 717 -4.03 -15.56 -26.82
CA GLN A 717 -5.40 -15.83 -27.23
C GLN A 717 -5.69 -15.11 -28.54
N GLY A 718 -5.95 -15.88 -29.61
CA GLY A 718 -6.54 -15.38 -30.83
C GLY A 718 -8.05 -15.20 -30.64
N VAL A 719 -8.59 -14.07 -31.11
CA VAL A 719 -10.01 -13.72 -30.95
C VAL A 719 -10.57 -13.15 -32.25
N ARG A 720 -11.80 -13.50 -32.58
CA ARG A 720 -12.63 -12.80 -33.58
C ARG A 720 -14.07 -12.69 -33.11
N TYR A 721 -14.70 -11.58 -33.43
CA TYR A 721 -16.11 -11.35 -33.10
C TYR A 721 -16.96 -11.41 -34.36
N TRP A 722 -18.16 -11.95 -34.22
CA TRP A 722 -19.11 -12.14 -35.29
C TRP A 722 -20.50 -11.66 -34.87
N THR A 723 -21.24 -11.07 -35.78
CA THR A 723 -22.69 -10.86 -35.62
C THR A 723 -23.41 -12.21 -35.71
N ARG A 724 -24.72 -12.20 -35.42
CA ARG A 724 -25.60 -13.35 -35.65
C ARG A 724 -25.51 -13.89 -37.08
N ASP A 725 -25.38 -13.01 -38.06
CA ASP A 725 -25.36 -13.38 -39.49
C ASP A 725 -23.97 -13.80 -39.98
N ASN A 726 -23.03 -14.08 -39.06
CA ASN A 726 -21.61 -14.37 -39.33
C ASN A 726 -20.85 -13.26 -40.05
N GLU A 727 -21.27 -12.01 -39.88
CA GLU A 727 -20.48 -10.87 -40.35
C GLU A 727 -19.44 -10.47 -39.30
N PRO A 728 -18.19 -10.10 -39.68
CA PRO A 728 -17.19 -9.65 -38.73
C PRO A 728 -17.66 -8.42 -37.93
N ALA A 729 -17.67 -8.54 -36.60
CA ALA A 729 -18.11 -7.48 -35.70
C ALA A 729 -16.91 -6.67 -35.18
N ARG A 730 -16.90 -5.36 -35.43
CA ARG A 730 -15.95 -4.41 -34.83
C ARG A 730 -16.52 -3.91 -33.51
N THR A 731 -16.06 -4.48 -32.41
CA THR A 731 -16.64 -4.26 -31.07
C THR A 731 -15.95 -3.20 -30.23
N GLY A 732 -14.83 -2.64 -30.72
CA GLY A 732 -13.94 -1.77 -29.95
C GLY A 732 -12.97 -2.51 -29.02
N VAL A 733 -13.18 -3.82 -28.79
CA VAL A 733 -12.31 -4.63 -27.93
C VAL A 733 -11.01 -4.96 -28.67
N THR A 734 -9.88 -4.42 -28.21
CA THR A 734 -8.55 -4.60 -28.82
C THR A 734 -7.69 -5.69 -28.17
N ARG A 735 -8.26 -6.46 -27.22
CA ARG A 735 -7.52 -7.47 -26.46
C ARG A 735 -7.51 -8.82 -27.18
N GLY A 736 -6.30 -9.29 -27.52
CA GLY A 736 -6.06 -10.59 -28.15
C GLY A 736 -5.40 -10.42 -29.52
N GLU A 737 -4.83 -11.50 -30.04
CA GLU A 737 -4.34 -11.54 -31.42
C GLU A 737 -5.51 -11.76 -32.37
N HIS A 738 -5.39 -11.35 -33.62
CA HIS A 738 -6.39 -11.66 -34.64
C HIS A 738 -6.41 -13.18 -34.91
N LEU A 739 -7.60 -13.77 -34.99
CA LEU A 739 -7.77 -15.18 -35.33
C LEU A 739 -8.16 -15.32 -36.80
N ASP A 740 -7.17 -15.57 -37.66
CA ASP A 740 -7.35 -15.61 -39.12
C ASP A 740 -8.27 -16.76 -39.58
N GLU A 741 -8.16 -17.93 -38.95
CA GLU A 741 -8.92 -19.15 -39.30
C GLU A 741 -10.36 -19.19 -38.75
N ALA A 742 -10.79 -18.15 -38.05
CA ALA A 742 -12.12 -18.07 -37.45
C ALA A 742 -13.23 -18.15 -38.51
N ARG A 743 -14.33 -18.83 -38.18
CA ARG A 743 -15.43 -19.15 -39.13
C ARG A 743 -16.83 -18.76 -38.66
N GLY A 744 -16.98 -18.19 -37.46
CA GLY A 744 -18.29 -17.84 -36.90
C GLY A 744 -19.06 -19.07 -36.37
N ALA A 745 -20.39 -19.04 -36.38
CA ALA A 745 -21.22 -20.18 -35.96
C ALA A 745 -22.18 -20.61 -37.07
N THR A 746 -22.49 -21.90 -37.19
CA THR A 746 -23.49 -22.34 -38.16
C THR A 746 -24.91 -21.98 -37.71
N GLN A 747 -25.87 -21.98 -38.62
CA GLN A 747 -27.28 -21.68 -38.30
C GLN A 747 -27.85 -22.67 -37.26
N GLN A 748 -27.52 -23.97 -37.37
CA GLN A 748 -27.91 -24.98 -36.40
C GLN A 748 -27.31 -24.72 -35.00
N GLN A 749 -26.08 -24.21 -34.94
CA GLN A 749 -25.42 -23.83 -33.70
C GLN A 749 -26.11 -22.64 -33.03
N LEU A 750 -26.51 -21.65 -33.83
CA LEU A 750 -27.28 -20.51 -33.35
C LEU A 750 -28.65 -20.94 -32.81
N GLU A 751 -29.38 -21.76 -33.55
CA GLU A 751 -30.70 -22.27 -33.13
C GLU A 751 -30.64 -23.05 -31.82
N LEU A 752 -29.59 -23.87 -31.64
CA LEU A 752 -29.35 -24.60 -30.39
C LEU A 752 -29.12 -23.64 -29.21
N VAL A 753 -28.30 -22.60 -29.39
CA VAL A 753 -28.01 -21.64 -28.32
C VAL A 753 -29.20 -20.73 -28.04
N GLU A 754 -29.93 -20.31 -29.08
CA GLU A 754 -31.16 -19.52 -28.96
C GLU A 754 -32.26 -20.32 -28.25
N SER A 755 -32.44 -21.62 -28.55
CA SER A 755 -33.37 -22.48 -27.82
C SER A 755 -32.95 -22.69 -26.36
N LEU A 756 -31.66 -22.98 -26.10
CA LEU A 756 -31.14 -23.11 -24.74
C LEU A 756 -31.33 -21.83 -23.92
N SER A 757 -31.08 -20.66 -24.50
CA SER A 757 -31.24 -19.37 -23.81
C SER A 757 -32.69 -19.05 -23.44
N ARG A 758 -33.67 -19.55 -24.22
CA ARG A 758 -35.11 -19.41 -23.90
C ARG A 758 -35.52 -20.21 -22.68
N GLU A 759 -34.74 -21.20 -22.27
CA GLU A 759 -35.03 -21.99 -21.06
C GLU A 759 -34.46 -21.35 -19.78
N ILE A 760 -33.84 -20.18 -19.86
CA ILE A 760 -33.27 -19.45 -18.72
C ILE A 760 -34.08 -18.16 -18.52
N PRO A 761 -34.73 -17.92 -17.37
CA PRO A 761 -35.57 -16.75 -17.14
C PRO A 761 -34.73 -15.50 -16.80
N VAL A 762 -33.80 -15.14 -17.68
CA VAL A 762 -32.97 -13.94 -17.58
C VAL A 762 -32.80 -13.28 -18.94
N PRO A 763 -32.78 -11.93 -19.00
CA PRO A 763 -32.69 -11.21 -20.26
C PRO A 763 -31.35 -11.38 -20.98
N PHE A 764 -30.30 -11.79 -20.28
CA PHE A 764 -28.98 -12.01 -20.86
C PHE A 764 -28.24 -13.15 -20.15
N MET A 765 -27.57 -13.95 -20.97
CA MET A 765 -26.60 -14.93 -20.52
C MET A 765 -25.52 -15.06 -21.59
N ARG A 766 -24.24 -14.96 -21.21
CA ARG A 766 -23.17 -15.44 -22.10
C ARG A 766 -23.09 -16.96 -21.96
N ILE A 767 -23.27 -17.66 -23.07
CA ILE A 767 -23.25 -19.12 -23.12
C ILE A 767 -21.96 -19.53 -23.84
N ASP A 768 -21.06 -20.16 -23.10
CA ASP A 768 -19.77 -20.59 -23.62
C ASP A 768 -19.88 -22.04 -24.08
N MET A 769 -19.54 -22.28 -25.34
CA MET A 769 -19.59 -23.58 -25.98
C MET A 769 -18.22 -23.91 -26.57
N LEU A 770 -17.91 -25.20 -26.65
CA LEU A 770 -16.75 -25.74 -27.34
C LEU A 770 -17.23 -26.32 -28.67
N ARG A 771 -16.63 -25.90 -29.79
CA ARG A 771 -16.87 -26.52 -31.08
C ARG A 771 -16.09 -27.84 -31.16
N GLY A 772 -16.80 -28.95 -30.97
CA GLY A 772 -16.26 -30.29 -31.16
C GLY A 772 -16.58 -30.86 -32.55
N GLU A 773 -16.05 -32.05 -32.83
CA GLU A 773 -16.25 -32.79 -34.08
C GLU A 773 -17.75 -33.08 -34.35
N ASP A 774 -18.50 -33.51 -33.31
CA ASP A 774 -19.94 -33.82 -33.44
C ASP A 774 -20.87 -32.64 -33.06
N GLY A 775 -20.38 -31.40 -33.13
CA GLY A 775 -21.16 -30.20 -32.82
C GLY A 775 -20.76 -29.50 -31.52
N LEU A 776 -21.68 -28.70 -30.96
CA LEU A 776 -21.37 -27.89 -29.79
C LEU A 776 -21.43 -28.69 -28.50
N VAL A 777 -20.46 -28.44 -27.63
CA VAL A 777 -20.37 -29.00 -26.28
C VAL A 777 -20.41 -27.85 -25.28
N PHE A 778 -21.35 -27.88 -24.33
CA PHE A 778 -21.54 -26.84 -23.34
C PHE A 778 -20.31 -26.68 -22.42
N GLY A 779 -19.79 -25.45 -22.32
CA GLY A 779 -18.68 -25.08 -21.44
C GLY A 779 -19.17 -24.51 -20.11
N GLU A 780 -19.70 -23.31 -20.14
CA GLU A 780 -20.18 -22.58 -18.95
C GLU A 780 -21.27 -21.54 -19.28
N PHE A 781 -22.05 -21.17 -18.26
CA PHE A 781 -22.89 -19.99 -18.27
C PHE A 781 -22.16 -18.86 -17.55
N THR A 782 -22.17 -17.66 -18.13
CA THR A 782 -21.55 -16.48 -17.53
C THR A 782 -22.57 -15.33 -17.49
N PRO A 783 -23.23 -15.07 -16.35
CA PRO A 783 -24.20 -13.99 -16.22
C PRO A 783 -23.53 -12.59 -16.24
N ARG A 784 -22.22 -12.52 -15.94
CA ARG A 784 -21.42 -11.30 -16.02
C ARG A 784 -20.11 -11.55 -16.78
N PRO A 785 -20.06 -11.29 -18.09
CA PRO A 785 -18.83 -11.45 -18.85
C PRO A 785 -17.75 -10.51 -18.32
N GLY A 786 -16.50 -10.96 -18.23
CA GLY A 786 -15.39 -10.04 -17.98
C GLY A 786 -15.15 -9.10 -19.17
N ALA A 787 -14.56 -7.94 -18.91
CA ALA A 787 -14.19 -6.95 -19.93
C ALA A 787 -15.37 -6.35 -20.72
N PHE A 788 -16.57 -6.33 -20.14
CA PHE A 788 -17.74 -5.70 -20.76
C PHE A 788 -17.58 -4.17 -20.92
N GLU A 789 -16.71 -3.56 -20.11
CA GLU A 789 -16.32 -2.15 -20.21
C GLU A 789 -15.50 -1.82 -21.45
N LEU A 790 -15.01 -2.82 -22.19
CA LEU A 790 -14.20 -2.61 -23.40
C LEU A 790 -15.02 -2.52 -24.69
N PHE A 791 -16.31 -2.84 -24.67
CA PHE A 791 -17.18 -2.64 -25.84
C PHE A 791 -17.29 -1.15 -26.16
N ASP A 792 -17.16 -0.74 -27.41
CA ASP A 792 -17.41 0.66 -27.79
C ASP A 792 -18.87 1.09 -27.53
N GLU A 793 -19.15 2.39 -27.64
CA GLU A 793 -20.49 2.96 -27.39
C GLU A 793 -21.57 2.33 -28.29
N THR A 794 -21.20 1.91 -29.51
CA THR A 794 -22.17 1.32 -30.46
C THR A 794 -22.61 -0.06 -29.99
N TRP A 795 -21.67 -0.91 -29.57
CA TRP A 795 -21.98 -2.24 -29.08
C TRP A 795 -22.56 -2.25 -27.67
N ASP A 796 -22.10 -1.36 -26.80
CA ASP A 796 -22.70 -1.15 -25.47
C ASP A 796 -24.20 -0.84 -25.59
N ARG A 797 -24.56 0.02 -26.54
CA ARG A 797 -25.95 0.38 -26.83
C ARG A 797 -26.75 -0.79 -27.41
N ARG A 798 -26.24 -1.46 -28.45
CA ARG A 798 -26.93 -2.60 -29.11
C ARG A 798 -27.21 -3.75 -28.12
N MET A 799 -26.27 -4.02 -27.23
CA MET A 799 -26.44 -5.02 -26.18
C MET A 799 -27.50 -4.59 -25.16
N ALA A 800 -27.55 -3.31 -24.78
CA ALA A 800 -28.57 -2.80 -23.88
C ALA A 800 -29.98 -2.86 -24.51
N GLU A 801 -30.12 -2.54 -25.79
CA GLU A 801 -31.39 -2.66 -26.52
C GLU A 801 -31.84 -4.12 -26.59
N SER A 802 -30.91 -5.04 -26.89
CA SER A 802 -31.20 -6.48 -26.91
C SER A 802 -31.64 -7.01 -25.55
N TRP A 803 -31.08 -6.47 -24.47
CA TRP A 803 -31.49 -6.76 -23.09
C TRP A 803 -32.93 -6.35 -22.83
N VAL A 804 -33.31 -5.10 -23.11
CA VAL A 804 -34.68 -4.62 -22.87
C VAL A 804 -35.70 -5.39 -23.71
N LEU A 805 -35.37 -5.70 -24.97
CA LEU A 805 -36.23 -6.53 -25.82
C LEU A 805 -36.37 -7.96 -25.27
N ALA A 806 -35.30 -8.51 -24.68
CA ALA A 806 -35.33 -9.80 -24.01
C ALA A 806 -36.20 -9.80 -22.75
N GLU A 807 -36.17 -8.74 -21.95
CA GLU A 807 -37.09 -8.58 -20.80
C GLU A 807 -38.55 -8.60 -21.25
N GLY A 808 -38.88 -7.89 -22.34
CA GLY A 808 -40.22 -7.93 -22.94
C GLY A 808 -40.65 -9.35 -23.31
N ARG A 809 -39.79 -10.09 -24.03
CA ARG A 809 -40.07 -11.50 -24.40
C ARG A 809 -40.26 -12.42 -23.19
N ILE A 810 -39.47 -12.23 -22.13
CA ILE A 810 -39.62 -13.03 -20.90
C ILE A 810 -40.96 -12.75 -20.23
N ILE A 811 -41.35 -11.46 -20.15
CA ILE A 811 -42.64 -11.07 -19.60
C ILE A 811 -43.77 -11.72 -20.40
N ASP A 812 -43.70 -11.65 -21.73
CA ASP A 812 -44.70 -12.28 -22.61
C ASP A 812 -44.79 -13.80 -22.40
N ASP A 813 -43.64 -14.49 -22.32
CA ASP A 813 -43.60 -15.94 -22.08
C ASP A 813 -44.17 -16.32 -20.70
N VAL A 814 -43.84 -15.56 -19.64
CA VAL A 814 -44.35 -15.78 -18.28
C VAL A 814 -45.86 -15.54 -18.23
N LEU A 815 -46.35 -14.46 -18.83
CA LEU A 815 -47.79 -14.17 -18.94
C LEU A 815 -48.51 -15.22 -19.81
N GLY A 816 -47.81 -15.79 -20.79
CA GLY A 816 -48.24 -16.93 -21.58
C GLY A 816 -48.20 -18.28 -20.85
N GLY A 817 -47.78 -18.31 -19.58
CA GLY A 817 -47.79 -19.51 -18.74
C GLY A 817 -46.52 -20.37 -18.81
N LYS A 818 -45.43 -19.86 -19.39
CA LYS A 818 -44.14 -20.58 -19.38
C LYS A 818 -43.59 -20.66 -17.95
N ASP A 819 -43.31 -21.88 -17.49
CA ASP A 819 -42.92 -22.16 -16.09
C ASP A 819 -41.41 -22.35 -15.88
N PHE A 820 -40.62 -22.35 -16.95
CA PHE A 820 -39.17 -22.63 -16.93
C PHE A 820 -38.81 -23.89 -16.13
N ALA A 821 -39.59 -24.97 -16.31
CA ALA A 821 -39.47 -26.21 -15.53
C ALA A 821 -38.02 -26.75 -15.44
N ALA A 822 -37.28 -26.76 -16.55
CA ALA A 822 -35.91 -27.25 -16.57
C ALA A 822 -34.97 -26.42 -15.68
N PHE A 823 -35.09 -25.10 -15.74
CA PHE A 823 -34.34 -24.18 -14.88
C PHE A 823 -34.70 -24.37 -13.41
N ALA A 824 -36.00 -24.42 -13.10
CA ALA A 824 -36.49 -24.60 -11.73
C ALA A 824 -35.99 -25.91 -11.12
N LYS A 825 -36.05 -27.02 -11.89
CA LYS A 825 -35.60 -28.35 -11.46
C LYS A 825 -34.09 -28.38 -11.16
N ALA A 826 -33.27 -27.75 -11.99
CA ALA A 826 -31.83 -27.76 -11.85
C ALA A 826 -31.29 -26.82 -10.76
N THR A 827 -32.08 -25.84 -10.32
CA THR A 827 -31.61 -24.76 -9.44
C THR A 827 -32.21 -24.74 -8.04
N ARG A 828 -33.33 -25.45 -7.82
CA ARG A 828 -33.79 -25.84 -6.48
C ARG A 828 -32.76 -26.75 -5.82
#